data_AF-A0A6Q2XNV5-F1
#
_entry.id   AF-A0A6Q2XNV5-F1
#
_cell.length_a   1.000
_cell.length_b   1.000
_cell.length_c   1.000
_cell.angle_alpha   90.00
_cell.angle_beta   90.00
_cell.angle_gamma   90.00
#
_symmetry.space_group_name_H-M   'P 1'
#
loop_
_entity.id
_entity.type
_entity.pdbx_description
1 polymer ?
#
loop_
_entity_poly.entity_id
_entity_poly.type
_entity_poly.pdbx_seq_one_letter_code
_entity_poly.pdbx_strand_id
1 'polypeptide(L)'
;MSTLDSVDRVELCESLLTWIQTFGVEAPCKTVEDLTSGIVMAQALQKIDIVYFTDNWISRIKPEVGDNWRLKISNLKKVLKGILDYNQEVLQQQINDFTLPDINLIGEHSDAAELGRMLQLILGCAINCEQKQEYIQTIMMMEESVQHVVMTAIQELMSKETPVMGGNDSYADIDRQLKKTVEELSEALATKEEIAQRCHELDMQVAALQEEKGSLLAENQILMERLNQSDSIEDLNSPAGRRHLQLQTQLEQLQEETFRLEAAKDDYRIRCEELEKEMNELRGQNEELTSLADEAQSLKDEMDVLRHSSDKVSKLEGMVESYKKKLEDLGDLRRQVKLLEEKNTLYMQNTVSLEEELRKANTAKGQLETYKRQVVELQNRLSEESKKADKMEFEYKRLKEKVDSLQKEKDVSAQIDSLKETIEELRCVQAQEGQLSTGRTHSSLSGQKVERLIRLQHENKMLKLAQEGSDNEKIALLQSLLEDANSRKNELETENRLIQGQSQVEELQKSLQEQGSKADDVSRDQPNPHPAPTLVLMRNRVKERVEELEDALKKKDEDMKLMEERYKKYLEKAKSVIRTLDPKQNQGSAPEVQALKNQLQERERMLHSLEKEYDKTKSQRDQEEKLIVSAWYSMGMALQKKAAEERLAGTGSGQSFLARQRQATSTRRSYPGHVQPATAR
;
A
#
# COMPACT_ATOMS: atom_id res chain seq x y z
N MET A 1 -23.80 19.25 54.52
CA MET A 1 -23.83 20.60 53.90
C MET A 1 -22.54 20.72 53.12
N SER A 2 -22.54 20.38 51.83
CA SER A 2 -21.28 20.14 51.06
C SER A 2 -21.44 20.26 49.55
N THR A 3 -22.45 20.99 49.06
CA THR A 3 -22.79 21.10 47.61
C THR A 3 -23.15 22.52 47.18
N LEU A 4 -22.78 23.53 47.98
CA LEU A 4 -22.96 24.96 47.66
C LEU A 4 -21.62 25.63 47.28
N ASP A 5 -20.50 25.18 47.85
CA ASP A 5 -19.16 25.77 47.66
C ASP A 5 -18.59 25.81 46.23
N SER A 6 -19.07 25.01 45.26
CA SER A 6 -18.41 24.94 43.95
C SER A 6 -18.87 26.02 42.96
N VAL A 7 -20.10 26.52 43.10
CA VAL A 7 -20.66 27.51 42.17
C VAL A 7 -20.03 28.88 42.44
N ASP A 8 -20.04 29.31 43.70
CA ASP A 8 -19.44 30.56 44.18
C ASP A 8 -17.94 30.68 43.83
N ARG A 9 -17.21 29.55 43.76
CA ARG A 9 -15.78 29.50 43.41
C ARG A 9 -15.49 29.61 41.91
N VAL A 10 -16.44 29.26 41.04
CA VAL A 10 -16.33 29.51 39.59
C VAL A 10 -16.66 30.98 39.31
N GLU A 11 -17.69 31.52 39.95
CA GLU A 11 -18.04 32.96 39.89
C GLU A 11 -16.90 33.85 40.41
N LEU A 12 -16.19 33.42 41.46
CA LEU A 12 -14.94 34.02 41.93
C LEU A 12 -13.88 34.08 40.81
N CYS A 13 -13.68 32.99 40.06
CA CYS A 13 -12.69 32.95 38.99
C CYS A 13 -13.05 33.86 37.81
N GLU A 14 -14.32 33.91 37.40
CA GLU A 14 -14.76 34.76 36.28
C GLU A 14 -14.70 36.25 36.65
N SER A 15 -15.09 36.60 37.87
CA SER A 15 -14.97 37.96 38.41
C SER A 15 -13.52 38.42 38.50
N LEU A 16 -12.62 37.57 39.02
CA LEU A 16 -11.19 37.88 39.11
C LEU A 16 -10.49 37.86 37.74
N LEU A 17 -10.94 37.04 36.78
CA LEU A 17 -10.47 37.09 35.39
C LEU A 17 -10.82 38.45 34.76
N THR A 18 -12.03 38.95 35.01
CA THR A 18 -12.49 40.27 34.53
C THR A 18 -11.65 41.39 35.14
N TRP A 19 -11.25 41.26 36.41
CA TRP A 19 -10.30 42.18 37.05
C TRP A 19 -8.89 42.08 36.43
N ILE A 20 -8.36 40.89 36.19
CA ILE A 20 -7.04 40.69 35.54
C ILE A 20 -7.00 41.31 34.13
N GLN A 21 -8.10 41.31 33.38
CA GLN A 21 -8.17 41.95 32.06
C GLN A 21 -7.93 43.46 32.10
N THR A 22 -8.23 44.13 33.23
CA THR A 22 -7.96 45.57 33.40
C THR A 22 -6.47 45.92 33.35
N PHE A 23 -5.58 44.96 33.61
CA PHE A 23 -4.13 45.18 33.59
C PHE A 23 -3.57 45.40 32.17
N GLY A 24 -4.30 45.06 31.10
CA GLY A 24 -3.82 45.25 29.72
C GLY A 24 -2.45 44.60 29.48
N VAL A 25 -2.34 43.30 29.74
CA VAL A 25 -1.12 42.51 29.56
C VAL A 25 -0.90 42.13 28.09
N GLU A 26 0.34 41.79 27.71
CA GLU A 26 0.67 41.44 26.32
C GLU A 26 0.21 40.03 25.94
N ALA A 27 0.15 39.11 26.90
CA ALA A 27 -0.38 37.77 26.68
C ALA A 27 -1.92 37.79 26.54
N PRO A 28 -2.52 36.91 25.72
CA PRO A 28 -3.97 36.69 25.72
C PRO A 28 -4.48 36.39 27.14
N CYS A 29 -5.63 36.94 27.52
CA CYS A 29 -6.22 36.79 28.86
C CYS A 29 -7.75 36.76 28.82
N LYS A 30 -8.32 36.14 27.78
CA LYS A 30 -9.78 36.13 27.54
C LYS A 30 -10.49 34.96 28.20
N THR A 31 -9.78 33.86 28.42
CA THR A 31 -10.32 32.60 28.92
C THR A 31 -9.50 32.08 30.11
N VAL A 32 -10.12 31.23 30.92
CA VAL A 32 -9.47 30.46 32.01
C VAL A 32 -8.19 29.76 31.49
N GLU A 33 -8.28 29.15 30.31
CA GLU A 33 -7.19 28.41 29.67
C GLU A 33 -5.94 29.28 29.42
N ASP A 34 -6.12 30.53 28.98
CA ASP A 34 -5.01 31.46 28.69
C ASP A 34 -4.13 31.71 29.94
N LEU A 35 -4.77 31.79 31.12
CA LEU A 35 -4.13 32.09 32.39
C LEU A 35 -3.36 30.87 32.96
N THR A 36 -3.74 29.64 32.60
CA THR A 36 -3.06 28.41 33.08
C THR A 36 -1.58 28.34 32.71
N SER A 37 -1.16 29.10 31.69
CA SER A 37 0.25 29.28 31.30
C SER A 37 1.13 29.90 32.39
N GLY A 38 0.52 30.61 33.35
CA GLY A 38 1.19 31.43 34.37
C GLY A 38 1.81 32.73 33.84
N ILE A 39 1.76 32.99 32.54
CA ILE A 39 2.39 34.15 31.90
C ILE A 39 1.62 35.44 32.24
N VAL A 40 0.29 35.41 32.07
CA VAL A 40 -0.63 36.50 32.41
C VAL A 40 -0.46 36.93 33.87
N MET A 41 -0.40 35.95 34.79
CA MET A 41 -0.19 36.21 36.22
C MET A 41 1.17 36.87 36.51
N ALA A 42 2.23 36.40 35.85
CA ALA A 42 3.56 36.97 36.02
C ALA A 42 3.65 38.40 35.48
N GLN A 43 2.99 38.69 34.35
CA GLN A 43 2.86 40.05 33.81
C GLN A 43 2.01 40.96 34.70
N ALA A 44 0.93 40.44 35.31
CA ALA A 44 0.13 41.18 36.28
C ALA A 44 0.94 41.53 37.54
N LEU A 45 1.68 40.56 38.10
CA LEU A 45 2.57 40.79 39.25
C LEU A 45 3.69 41.80 38.95
N GLN A 46 4.28 41.75 37.75
CA GLN A 46 5.24 42.76 37.29
C GLN A 46 4.64 44.17 37.22
N LYS A 47 3.34 44.31 36.92
CA LYS A 47 2.65 45.61 36.99
C LYS A 47 2.34 46.03 38.43
N ILE A 48 2.00 45.09 39.33
CA ILE A 48 1.71 45.37 40.75
C ILE A 48 2.92 45.92 41.50
N ASP A 49 4.11 45.35 41.27
CA ASP A 49 5.37 45.86 41.79
C ASP A 49 6.54 45.47 40.87
N ILE A 50 6.95 46.40 40.01
CA ILE A 50 8.08 46.22 39.08
C ILE A 50 9.46 46.23 39.79
N VAL A 51 9.53 46.74 41.02
CA VAL A 51 10.77 46.77 41.83
C VAL A 51 11.06 45.39 42.39
N TYR A 52 10.03 44.66 42.84
CA TYR A 52 10.15 43.28 43.28
C TYR A 52 10.11 42.28 42.12
N PHE A 53 9.06 42.34 41.28
CA PHE A 53 8.86 41.42 40.15
C PHE A 53 9.60 41.89 38.89
N THR A 54 10.93 42.03 39.01
CA THR A 54 11.84 42.51 37.97
C THR A 54 11.85 41.67 36.68
N ASP A 55 12.41 42.21 35.59
CA ASP A 55 12.62 41.49 34.32
C ASP A 55 13.44 40.18 34.49
N ASN A 56 14.36 40.15 35.45
CA ASN A 56 15.13 38.95 35.80
C ASN A 56 14.30 37.88 36.53
N TRP A 57 13.17 38.26 37.14
CA TRP A 57 12.19 37.32 37.68
C TRP A 57 11.27 36.80 36.56
N ILE A 58 10.69 37.69 35.74
CA ILE A 58 9.74 37.27 34.70
C ILE A 58 10.41 36.44 33.60
N SER A 59 11.68 36.67 33.27
CA SER A 59 12.47 35.82 32.35
C SER A 59 12.61 34.36 32.78
N ARG A 60 12.31 34.02 34.05
CA ARG A 60 12.27 32.63 34.54
C ARG A 60 10.97 31.92 34.15
N ILE A 61 9.94 32.66 33.76
CA ILE A 61 8.67 32.17 33.24
C ILE A 61 8.85 31.91 31.74
N LYS A 62 8.56 30.69 31.28
CA LYS A 62 8.70 30.37 29.85
C LYS A 62 7.49 30.89 29.07
N PRO A 63 7.67 31.60 27.94
CA PRO A 63 6.55 32.09 27.13
C PRO A 63 5.96 31.00 26.21
N GLU A 64 6.81 30.15 25.61
CA GLU A 64 6.38 29.07 24.71
C GLU A 64 5.96 27.82 25.52
N VAL A 65 4.78 27.88 26.15
CA VAL A 65 4.24 26.79 26.97
C VAL A 65 3.35 25.86 26.15
N GLY A 66 2.44 26.42 25.34
CA GLY A 66 1.39 25.66 24.63
C GLY A 66 0.62 24.73 25.58
N ASP A 67 0.28 23.54 25.07
CA ASP A 67 -0.45 22.51 25.83
C ASP A 67 0.45 21.70 26.79
N ASN A 68 1.71 22.10 27.00
CA ASN A 68 2.64 21.37 27.87
C ASN A 68 2.36 21.67 29.36
N TRP A 69 1.40 20.95 29.93
CA TRP A 69 0.98 21.05 31.32
C TRP A 69 2.14 21.01 32.35
N ARG A 70 3.22 20.26 32.09
CA ARG A 70 4.40 20.24 32.97
C ARG A 70 5.14 21.57 32.99
N LEU A 71 5.16 22.29 31.87
CA LEU A 71 5.69 23.65 31.77
C LEU A 71 4.72 24.66 32.39
N LYS A 72 3.39 24.50 32.20
CA LYS A 72 2.36 25.28 32.93
C LYS A 72 2.59 25.22 34.44
N ILE A 73 2.63 24.00 35.02
CA ILE A 73 2.95 23.75 36.44
C ILE A 73 4.30 24.38 36.84
N SER A 74 5.34 24.27 36.00
CA SER A 74 6.66 24.84 36.31
C SER A 74 6.66 26.37 36.35
N ASN A 75 5.82 27.03 35.54
CA ASN A 75 5.61 28.47 35.58
C ASN A 75 4.78 28.84 36.81
N LEU A 76 3.61 28.24 37.00
CA LEU A 76 2.71 28.49 38.13
C LEU A 76 3.39 28.28 39.49
N LYS A 77 4.28 27.29 39.64
CA LYS A 77 5.11 27.10 40.86
C LYS A 77 6.05 28.28 41.14
N LYS A 78 6.56 28.97 40.12
CA LYS A 78 7.38 30.18 40.29
C LYS A 78 6.52 31.40 40.63
N VAL A 79 5.34 31.50 40.02
CA VAL A 79 4.36 32.55 40.31
C VAL A 79 3.88 32.45 41.76
N LEU A 80 3.40 31.29 42.21
CA LEU A 80 2.93 31.10 43.60
C LEU A 80 4.06 31.36 44.60
N LYS A 81 5.27 30.86 44.32
CA LYS A 81 6.43 31.16 45.17
C LYS A 81 6.69 32.68 45.23
N GLY A 82 6.71 33.37 44.10
CA GLY A 82 6.92 34.82 44.06
C GLY A 82 5.86 35.60 44.85
N ILE A 83 4.59 35.17 44.80
CA ILE A 83 3.48 35.71 45.59
C ILE A 83 3.73 35.50 47.09
N LEU A 84 4.07 34.28 47.52
CA LEU A 84 4.27 33.97 48.93
C LEU A 84 5.51 34.68 49.51
N ASP A 85 6.63 34.67 48.77
CA ASP A 85 7.83 35.39 49.13
C ASP A 85 7.53 36.91 49.24
N TYR A 86 6.78 37.50 48.31
CA TYR A 86 6.37 38.93 48.35
C TYR A 86 5.48 39.27 49.55
N ASN A 87 4.48 38.43 49.86
CA ASN A 87 3.61 38.64 51.03
C ASN A 87 4.40 38.60 52.34
N GLN A 88 5.38 37.70 52.44
CA GLN A 88 6.21 37.55 53.63
C GLN A 88 7.30 38.64 53.75
N GLU A 89 8.03 38.93 52.67
CA GLU A 89 9.22 39.81 52.70
C GLU A 89 8.86 41.30 52.55
N VAL A 90 7.89 41.65 51.70
CA VAL A 90 7.53 43.05 51.41
C VAL A 90 6.30 43.48 52.21
N LEU A 91 5.21 42.72 52.12
CA LEU A 91 3.94 43.09 52.77
C LEU A 91 3.92 42.80 54.28
N GLN A 92 4.85 41.97 54.77
CA GLN A 92 4.92 41.48 56.16
C GLN A 92 3.61 40.84 56.65
N GLN A 93 2.81 40.30 55.72
CA GLN A 93 1.56 39.61 56.01
C GLN A 93 1.80 38.10 55.95
N GLN A 94 1.68 37.45 57.10
CA GLN A 94 1.51 36.00 57.12
C GLN A 94 0.08 35.69 56.70
N ILE A 95 -0.06 34.99 55.57
CA ILE A 95 -1.33 34.42 55.12
C ILE A 95 -1.62 33.18 55.99
N ASN A 96 -2.02 33.41 57.24
CA ASN A 96 -2.46 32.36 58.14
C ASN A 96 -3.92 32.00 57.81
N ASP A 97 -4.25 30.71 57.91
CA ASP A 97 -5.58 30.12 57.70
C ASP A 97 -6.19 30.17 56.28
N PHE A 98 -5.53 30.76 55.28
CA PHE A 98 -5.94 30.63 53.86
C PHE A 98 -5.51 29.30 53.23
N THR A 99 -6.35 28.73 52.37
CA THR A 99 -6.01 27.50 51.63
C THR A 99 -5.22 27.83 50.35
N LEU A 100 -3.96 27.40 50.29
CA LEU A 100 -3.11 27.59 49.10
C LEU A 100 -3.67 26.87 47.86
N PRO A 101 -3.54 27.45 46.66
CA PRO A 101 -4.07 26.87 45.42
C PRO A 101 -3.28 25.64 44.95
N ASP A 102 -3.97 24.58 44.51
CA ASP A 102 -3.33 23.40 43.91
C ASP A 102 -2.97 23.65 42.44
N ILE A 103 -1.71 24.06 42.25
CA ILE A 103 -1.09 24.30 40.94
C ILE A 103 -1.19 23.09 40.00
N ASN A 104 -1.24 21.85 40.50
CA ASN A 104 -1.31 20.69 39.63
C ASN A 104 -2.69 20.58 38.97
N LEU A 105 -3.78 20.90 39.69
CA LEU A 105 -5.13 20.96 39.13
C LEU A 105 -5.28 22.08 38.09
N ILE A 106 -4.70 23.27 38.35
CA ILE A 106 -4.66 24.38 37.37
C ILE A 106 -3.88 23.97 36.11
N GLY A 107 -2.77 23.24 36.26
CA GLY A 107 -1.90 22.88 35.15
C GLY A 107 -2.36 21.69 34.30
N GLU A 108 -2.92 20.65 34.94
CA GLU A 108 -3.36 19.40 34.29
C GLU A 108 -4.83 19.39 33.86
N HIS A 109 -5.69 20.16 34.54
CA HIS A 109 -7.15 20.13 34.34
C HIS A 109 -7.77 21.51 34.09
N SER A 110 -6.97 22.58 34.07
CA SER A 110 -7.44 23.97 33.92
C SER A 110 -8.54 24.34 34.92
N ASP A 111 -8.43 23.82 36.16
CA ASP A 111 -9.44 23.98 37.21
C ASP A 111 -9.68 25.46 37.55
N ALA A 112 -10.91 25.92 37.33
CA ALA A 112 -11.29 27.32 37.54
C ALA A 112 -11.34 27.72 39.03
N ALA A 113 -11.70 26.82 39.94
CA ALA A 113 -11.78 27.15 41.36
C ALA A 113 -10.39 27.36 41.98
N GLU A 114 -9.43 26.50 41.64
CA GLU A 114 -8.04 26.66 42.04
C GLU A 114 -7.35 27.82 41.29
N LEU A 115 -7.74 28.09 40.05
CA LEU A 115 -7.32 29.31 39.35
C LEU A 115 -7.83 30.58 40.05
N GLY A 116 -9.10 30.61 40.46
CA GLY A 116 -9.70 31.71 41.23
C GLY A 116 -8.93 32.01 42.51
N ARG A 117 -8.56 30.97 43.27
CA ARG A 117 -7.70 31.08 44.47
C ARG A 117 -6.31 31.65 44.15
N MET A 118 -5.70 31.23 43.04
CA MET A 118 -4.43 31.79 42.58
C MET A 118 -4.55 33.28 42.23
N LEU A 119 -5.66 33.71 41.61
CA LEU A 119 -5.95 35.11 41.34
C LEU A 119 -6.28 35.93 42.59
N GLN A 120 -6.95 35.33 43.58
CA GLN A 120 -7.27 35.97 44.86
C GLN A 120 -5.99 36.35 45.64
N LEU A 121 -4.94 35.53 45.56
CA LEU A 121 -3.64 35.89 46.12
C LEU A 121 -2.97 37.05 45.36
N ILE A 122 -3.13 37.14 44.03
CA ILE A 122 -2.62 38.27 43.22
C ILE A 122 -3.39 39.56 43.56
N LEU A 123 -4.70 39.47 43.75
CA LEU A 123 -5.53 40.55 44.27
C LEU A 123 -5.05 41.00 45.67
N GLY A 124 -4.77 40.05 46.56
CA GLY A 124 -4.16 40.30 47.87
C GLY A 124 -2.83 41.06 47.78
N CYS A 125 -1.99 40.77 46.79
CA CYS A 125 -0.79 41.56 46.51
C CYS A 125 -1.13 42.99 46.04
N ALA A 126 -2.07 43.14 45.11
CA ALA A 126 -2.46 44.43 44.52
C ALA A 126 -3.12 45.39 45.51
N ILE A 127 -3.96 44.90 46.42
CA ILE A 127 -4.62 45.75 47.43
C ILE A 127 -3.74 46.08 48.64
N ASN A 128 -2.58 45.43 48.78
CA ASN A 128 -1.64 45.68 49.88
C ASN A 128 -0.34 46.38 49.43
N CYS A 129 -0.01 46.43 48.13
CA CYS A 129 1.18 47.11 47.62
C CYS A 129 1.16 48.65 47.83
N GLU A 130 2.27 49.32 47.56
CA GLU A 130 2.38 50.79 47.69
C GLU A 130 1.36 51.53 46.80
N GLN A 131 1.12 51.01 45.58
CA GLN A 131 0.21 51.60 44.58
C GLN A 131 -1.25 51.13 44.72
N LYS A 132 -1.63 50.48 45.83
CA LYS A 132 -2.97 49.92 46.05
C LYS A 132 -4.15 50.85 45.77
N GLN A 133 -3.97 52.18 45.89
CA GLN A 133 -5.01 53.15 45.59
C GLN A 133 -5.47 53.09 44.12
N GLU A 134 -4.55 52.84 43.17
CA GLU A 134 -4.88 52.75 41.75
C GLU A 134 -5.68 51.47 41.45
N TYR A 135 -5.30 50.35 42.07
CA TYR A 135 -6.02 49.08 41.94
C TYR A 135 -7.41 49.11 42.60
N ILE A 136 -7.54 49.72 43.78
CA ILE A 136 -8.83 49.92 44.45
C ILE A 136 -9.74 50.83 43.62
N GLN A 137 -9.23 51.94 43.07
CA GLN A 137 -10.00 52.80 42.17
C GLN A 137 -10.43 52.07 40.90
N THR A 138 -9.55 51.23 40.32
CA THR A 138 -9.90 50.39 39.16
C THR A 138 -11.04 49.44 39.49
N ILE A 139 -10.99 48.76 40.64
CA ILE A 139 -12.08 47.88 41.12
C ILE A 139 -13.39 48.66 41.28
N MET A 140 -13.37 49.86 41.88
CA MET A 140 -14.56 50.71 42.05
C MET A 140 -15.20 51.19 40.74
N MET A 141 -14.50 51.08 39.60
CA MET A 141 -15.01 51.41 38.26
C MET A 141 -15.53 50.18 37.48
N MET A 142 -15.49 48.98 38.07
CA MET A 142 -16.02 47.74 37.48
C MET A 142 -17.53 47.60 37.70
N GLU A 143 -18.14 46.56 37.12
CA GLU A 143 -19.56 46.24 37.35
C GLU A 143 -19.84 45.86 38.82
N GLU A 144 -21.00 46.25 39.35
CA GLU A 144 -21.38 46.07 40.77
C GLU A 144 -21.37 44.59 41.22
N SER A 145 -21.75 43.68 40.32
CA SER A 145 -21.64 42.22 40.48
C SER A 145 -20.20 41.79 40.78
N VAL A 146 -19.26 42.20 39.93
CA VAL A 146 -17.82 41.91 40.08
C VAL A 146 -17.23 42.58 41.32
N GLN A 147 -17.64 43.81 41.64
CA GLN A 147 -17.19 44.51 42.85
C GLN A 147 -17.53 43.75 44.13
N HIS A 148 -18.73 43.15 44.21
CA HIS A 148 -19.16 42.40 45.39
C HIS A 148 -18.33 41.12 45.62
N VAL A 149 -18.05 40.38 44.55
CA VAL A 149 -17.22 39.17 44.59
C VAL A 149 -15.78 39.51 44.97
N VAL A 150 -15.21 40.57 44.38
CA VAL A 150 -13.86 41.07 44.71
C VAL A 150 -13.76 41.54 46.17
N MET A 151 -14.80 42.21 46.69
CA MET A 151 -14.84 42.64 48.10
C MET A 151 -14.87 41.45 49.08
N THR A 152 -15.65 40.42 48.76
CA THR A 152 -15.72 39.18 49.56
C THR A 152 -14.37 38.46 49.58
N ALA A 153 -13.72 38.36 48.42
CA ALA A 153 -12.39 37.76 48.28
C ALA A 153 -11.29 38.48 49.09
N ILE A 154 -11.41 39.80 49.28
CA ILE A 154 -10.53 40.61 50.13
C ILE A 154 -10.79 40.36 51.62
N GLN A 155 -12.05 40.24 52.03
CA GLN A 155 -12.41 40.02 53.44
C GLN A 155 -11.92 38.66 53.95
N GLU A 156 -12.05 37.61 53.14
CA GLU A 156 -11.53 36.27 53.45
C GLU A 156 -10.02 36.28 53.74
N LEU A 157 -9.25 37.10 53.01
CA LEU A 157 -7.79 37.20 53.13
C LEU A 157 -7.31 37.97 54.37
N MET A 158 -8.21 38.62 55.13
CA MET A 158 -7.85 39.64 56.14
C MET A 158 -8.28 39.32 57.59
N SER A 159 -8.97 38.22 57.85
CA SER A 159 -9.45 37.87 59.20
C SER A 159 -8.33 37.38 60.14
N LYS A 160 -8.37 37.76 61.43
CA LYS A 160 -7.34 37.43 62.45
C LYS A 160 -7.97 37.26 63.84
N GLU A 161 -7.66 36.15 64.53
CA GLU A 161 -7.90 35.98 65.98
C GLU A 161 -6.64 35.45 66.69
N THR A 162 -6.46 35.74 67.99
CA THR A 162 -5.20 35.50 68.74
C THR A 162 -5.44 35.03 70.20
N PRO A 163 -4.52 34.26 70.83
CA PRO A 163 -4.78 33.56 72.10
C PRO A 163 -4.21 34.23 73.38
N VAL A 164 -4.62 33.71 74.54
CA VAL A 164 -4.42 34.27 75.90
C VAL A 164 -3.13 33.79 76.60
N MET A 165 -2.55 34.64 77.46
CA MET A 165 -1.42 34.33 78.35
C MET A 165 -1.69 34.81 79.81
N GLY A 166 -1.04 34.19 80.81
CA GLY A 166 -1.11 34.61 82.22
C GLY A 166 0.17 34.28 83.01
N GLY A 167 0.30 34.75 84.26
CA GLY A 167 1.44 34.42 85.16
C GLY A 167 1.61 35.35 86.38
N ASN A 168 2.00 34.79 87.54
CA ASN A 168 2.16 35.45 88.87
C ASN A 168 3.60 35.94 89.19
N ASP A 169 3.74 36.86 90.16
CA ASP A 169 4.69 36.83 91.33
C ASP A 169 4.27 37.96 92.30
N SER A 170 3.97 37.80 93.60
CA SER A 170 4.10 36.72 94.62
C SER A 170 5.16 36.80 95.75
N TYR A 171 5.86 37.93 95.98
CA TYR A 171 6.33 38.32 97.34
C TYR A 171 6.40 39.82 97.67
N ALA A 172 6.53 40.72 96.68
CA ALA A 172 5.99 42.08 96.83
C ALA A 172 4.48 42.04 97.16
N ASP A 173 3.86 40.92 96.79
CA ASP A 173 2.50 40.49 96.99
C ASP A 173 2.04 40.39 98.44
N ILE A 174 2.89 40.36 99.50
CA ILE A 174 2.37 40.34 100.89
C ILE A 174 2.06 41.75 101.40
N ASP A 175 2.97 42.70 101.21
CA ASP A 175 2.72 44.11 101.57
C ASP A 175 1.75 44.75 100.58
N ARG A 176 1.86 44.35 99.31
CA ARG A 176 0.84 44.62 98.30
C ARG A 176 -0.47 43.87 98.63
N GLN A 177 -0.50 42.66 99.19
CA GLN A 177 -1.74 42.02 99.69
C GLN A 177 -2.30 42.76 100.88
N LEU A 178 -1.52 43.33 101.79
CA LEU A 178 -2.09 44.07 102.92
C LEU A 178 -2.76 45.35 102.42
N LYS A 179 -2.09 46.07 101.51
CA LYS A 179 -2.69 47.25 100.87
C LYS A 179 -3.88 46.88 99.96
N LYS A 180 -3.73 45.81 99.16
CA LYS A 180 -4.74 45.24 98.27
C LYS A 180 -5.90 44.62 99.03
N THR A 181 -5.75 44.11 100.26
CA THR A 181 -6.88 43.61 101.07
C THR A 181 -7.64 44.76 101.73
N VAL A 182 -6.99 45.89 102.00
CA VAL A 182 -7.66 47.14 102.40
C VAL A 182 -8.36 47.79 101.20
N GLU A 183 -7.72 47.80 100.03
CA GLU A 183 -8.31 48.26 98.76
C GLU A 183 -9.47 47.32 98.33
N GLU A 184 -9.31 46.00 98.37
CA GLU A 184 -10.34 44.97 98.16
C GLU A 184 -11.46 45.04 99.20
N LEU A 185 -11.18 45.42 100.46
CA LEU A 185 -12.23 45.64 101.46
C LEU A 185 -13.00 46.94 101.18
N SER A 186 -12.32 47.98 100.69
CA SER A 186 -12.96 49.21 100.23
C SER A 186 -13.79 48.99 98.97
N GLU A 187 -13.30 48.19 98.01
CA GLU A 187 -14.02 47.75 96.83
C GLU A 187 -15.16 46.78 97.20
N ALA A 188 -14.99 45.90 98.20
CA ALA A 188 -16.06 45.03 98.71
C ALA A 188 -17.17 45.85 99.41
N LEU A 189 -16.83 46.95 100.07
CA LEU A 189 -17.81 47.88 100.63
C LEU A 189 -18.48 48.71 99.53
N ALA A 190 -17.74 49.20 98.54
CA ALA A 190 -18.30 49.93 97.40
C ALA A 190 -19.23 49.04 96.55
N THR A 191 -18.80 47.82 96.20
CA THR A 191 -19.63 46.83 95.49
C THR A 191 -20.79 46.34 96.34
N LYS A 192 -20.68 46.28 97.67
CA LYS A 192 -21.84 46.04 98.55
C LYS A 192 -22.84 47.21 98.49
N GLU A 193 -22.37 48.45 98.44
CA GLU A 193 -23.21 49.65 98.29
C GLU A 193 -23.90 49.66 96.91
N GLU A 194 -23.16 49.34 95.83
CA GLU A 194 -23.71 49.18 94.47
C GLU A 194 -24.71 48.02 94.39
N ILE A 195 -24.43 46.87 95.02
CA ILE A 195 -25.38 45.75 95.09
C ILE A 195 -26.62 46.16 95.90
N ALA A 196 -26.48 46.92 96.98
CA ALA A 196 -27.61 47.43 97.75
C ALA A 196 -28.45 48.44 96.94
N GLN A 197 -27.81 49.34 96.19
CA GLN A 197 -28.49 50.24 95.24
C GLN A 197 -29.19 49.45 94.14
N ARG A 198 -28.52 48.46 93.53
CA ARG A 198 -29.10 47.61 92.49
C ARG A 198 -30.24 46.72 92.99
N CYS A 199 -30.18 46.25 94.23
CA CYS A 199 -31.30 45.59 94.90
C CYS A 199 -32.47 46.56 95.07
N HIS A 200 -32.22 47.80 95.51
CA HIS A 200 -33.26 48.81 95.64
C HIS A 200 -33.89 49.19 94.29
N GLU A 201 -33.09 49.35 93.24
CA GLU A 201 -33.55 49.57 91.86
C GLU A 201 -34.37 48.38 91.33
N LEU A 202 -33.96 47.14 91.63
CA LEU A 202 -34.71 45.94 91.28
C LEU A 202 -36.03 45.86 92.06
N ASP A 203 -36.06 46.20 93.34
CA ASP A 203 -37.30 46.27 94.13
C ASP A 203 -38.26 47.33 93.56
N MET A 204 -37.74 48.49 93.13
CA MET A 204 -38.53 49.52 92.44
C MET A 204 -39.05 49.05 91.08
N GLN A 205 -38.23 48.35 90.28
CA GLN A 205 -38.67 47.76 89.01
C GLN A 205 -39.73 46.66 89.22
N VAL A 206 -39.58 45.82 90.24
CA VAL A 206 -40.58 44.80 90.59
C VAL A 206 -41.89 45.45 91.03
N ALA A 207 -41.84 46.55 91.80
CA ALA A 207 -43.04 47.32 92.16
C ALA A 207 -43.74 47.91 90.91
N ALA A 208 -42.99 48.53 90.00
CA ALA A 208 -43.53 49.07 88.75
C ALA A 208 -44.14 47.99 87.86
N LEU A 209 -43.48 46.84 87.69
CA LEU A 209 -44.00 45.69 86.94
C LEU A 209 -45.24 45.06 87.60
N GLN A 210 -45.38 45.14 88.93
CA GLN A 210 -46.60 44.72 89.62
C GLN A 210 -47.77 45.68 89.36
N GLU A 211 -47.52 46.99 89.31
CA GLU A 211 -48.52 48.01 88.95
C GLU A 211 -48.95 47.90 87.48
N GLU A 212 -48.00 47.70 86.56
CA GLU A 212 -48.26 47.46 85.14
C GLU A 212 -49.07 46.18 84.94
N LYS A 213 -48.70 45.08 85.61
CA LYS A 213 -49.48 43.83 85.60
C LYS A 213 -50.91 44.04 86.13
N GLY A 214 -51.08 44.84 87.18
CA GLY A 214 -52.41 45.20 87.71
C GLY A 214 -53.24 45.96 86.68
N SER A 215 -52.62 46.91 85.99
CA SER A 215 -53.24 47.72 84.92
C SER A 215 -53.65 46.87 83.73
N LEU A 216 -52.75 46.00 83.23
CA LEU A 216 -53.03 45.08 82.13
C LEU A 216 -54.14 44.07 82.46
N LEU A 217 -54.23 43.59 83.71
CA LEU A 217 -55.32 42.71 84.15
C LEU A 217 -56.67 43.44 84.15
N ALA A 218 -56.72 44.71 84.56
CA ALA A 218 -57.93 45.52 84.51
C ALA A 218 -58.36 45.80 83.05
N GLU A 219 -57.43 46.11 82.15
CA GLU A 219 -57.72 46.27 80.72
C GLU A 219 -58.25 44.96 80.11
N ASN A 220 -57.66 43.81 80.47
CA ASN A 220 -58.10 42.52 79.96
C ASN A 220 -59.54 42.16 80.39
N GLN A 221 -59.95 42.56 81.60
CA GLN A 221 -61.35 42.44 82.05
C GLN A 221 -62.30 43.30 81.20
N ILE A 222 -61.94 44.56 80.92
CA ILE A 222 -62.74 45.46 80.06
C ILE A 222 -62.86 44.92 78.63
N LEU A 223 -61.79 44.31 78.10
CA LEU A 223 -61.80 43.68 76.77
C LEU A 223 -62.70 42.43 76.74
N MET A 224 -62.70 41.60 77.78
CA MET A 224 -63.65 40.48 77.92
C MET A 224 -65.11 40.95 78.02
N GLU A 225 -65.39 42.02 78.76
CA GLU A 225 -66.74 42.60 78.82
C GLU A 225 -67.21 43.14 77.46
N ARG A 226 -66.31 43.71 76.65
CA ARG A 226 -66.63 44.10 75.27
C ARG A 226 -66.87 42.91 74.36
N LEU A 227 -66.09 41.83 74.50
CA LEU A 227 -66.28 40.62 73.69
C LEU A 227 -67.65 39.98 73.94
N ASN A 228 -68.07 39.90 75.20
CA ASN A 228 -69.41 39.42 75.59
C ASN A 228 -70.56 40.33 75.09
N GLN A 229 -70.28 41.59 74.72
CA GLN A 229 -71.28 42.48 74.09
C GLN A 229 -71.37 42.26 72.56
N SER A 230 -70.32 41.76 71.91
CA SER A 230 -70.33 41.46 70.47
C SER A 230 -71.12 40.21 70.08
N ASP A 231 -71.42 39.29 71.01
CA ASP A 231 -72.26 38.12 70.74
C ASP A 231 -73.74 38.48 70.47
N SER A 232 -74.12 39.75 70.60
CA SER A 232 -75.45 40.31 70.24
C SER A 232 -75.76 40.32 68.72
N ILE A 233 -74.90 39.75 67.86
CA ILE A 233 -74.99 39.85 66.38
C ILE A 233 -75.98 38.83 65.75
N GLU A 234 -76.56 37.91 66.53
CA GLU A 234 -77.45 36.84 66.02
C GLU A 234 -78.81 37.30 65.42
N ASP A 235 -79.22 38.56 65.55
CA ASP A 235 -80.48 39.05 64.93
C ASP A 235 -80.31 39.32 63.41
N LEU A 236 -80.67 38.32 62.60
CA LEU A 236 -80.66 38.36 61.13
C LEU A 236 -81.42 39.55 60.52
N ASN A 237 -82.42 40.14 61.21
CA ASN A 237 -83.19 41.27 60.67
C ASN A 237 -82.50 42.62 60.85
N SER A 238 -81.50 42.71 61.73
CA SER A 238 -80.66 43.89 61.91
C SER A 238 -79.93 44.27 60.61
N PRO A 239 -79.68 45.56 60.33
CA PRO A 239 -78.81 45.98 59.23
C PRO A 239 -77.40 45.35 59.29
N ALA A 240 -76.92 45.00 60.49
CA ALA A 240 -75.67 44.27 60.68
C ALA A 240 -75.79 42.80 60.22
N GLY A 241 -76.85 42.09 60.66
CA GLY A 241 -77.11 40.70 60.27
C GLY A 241 -77.31 40.52 58.76
N ARG A 242 -78.05 41.44 58.11
CA ARG A 242 -78.20 41.44 56.64
C ARG A 242 -76.89 41.70 55.89
N ARG A 243 -76.02 42.59 56.40
CA ARG A 243 -74.67 42.80 55.83
C ARG A 243 -73.80 41.56 56.02
N HIS A 244 -73.87 40.91 57.19
CA HIS A 244 -73.14 39.68 57.48
C HIS A 244 -73.55 38.56 56.52
N LEU A 245 -74.85 38.32 56.33
CA LEU A 245 -75.35 37.32 55.37
C LEU A 245 -74.92 37.63 53.92
N GLN A 246 -74.96 38.90 53.51
CA GLN A 246 -74.50 39.29 52.17
C GLN A 246 -72.99 39.02 51.97
N LEU A 247 -72.16 39.33 52.96
CA LEU A 247 -70.73 39.03 52.95
C LEU A 247 -70.46 37.52 52.98
N GLN A 248 -71.29 36.75 53.70
CA GLN A 248 -71.21 35.29 53.72
C GLN A 248 -71.51 34.69 52.35
N THR A 249 -72.59 35.09 51.67
CA THR A 249 -72.89 34.60 50.31
C THR A 249 -71.82 35.04 49.30
N GLN A 250 -71.22 36.22 49.46
CA GLN A 250 -70.07 36.63 48.64
C GLN A 250 -68.82 35.79 48.92
N LEU A 251 -68.54 35.42 50.18
CA LEU A 251 -67.48 34.47 50.53
C LEU A 251 -67.72 33.09 49.93
N GLU A 252 -68.94 32.57 50.00
CA GLU A 252 -69.32 31.27 49.43
C GLU A 252 -69.16 31.28 47.89
N GLN A 253 -69.58 32.35 47.20
CA GLN A 253 -69.38 32.52 45.75
C GLN A 253 -67.90 32.61 45.36
N LEU A 254 -67.10 33.37 46.10
CA LEU A 254 -65.65 33.47 45.87
C LEU A 254 -64.93 32.14 46.16
N GLN A 255 -65.40 31.36 47.14
CA GLN A 255 -64.88 30.01 47.40
C GLN A 255 -65.21 29.03 46.26
N GLU A 256 -66.44 29.06 45.73
CA GLU A 256 -66.83 28.23 44.58
C GLU A 256 -66.05 28.62 43.31
N GLU A 257 -65.88 29.93 43.06
CA GLU A 257 -65.05 30.41 41.95
C GLU A 257 -63.57 30.04 42.12
N THR A 258 -63.03 30.14 43.34
CA THR A 258 -61.66 29.69 43.65
C THR A 258 -61.49 28.20 43.37
N PHE A 259 -62.39 27.34 43.87
CA PHE A 259 -62.33 25.89 43.62
C PHE A 259 -62.44 25.55 42.12
N ARG A 260 -63.29 26.27 41.38
CA ARG A 260 -63.42 26.11 39.92
C ARG A 260 -62.16 26.54 39.17
N LEU A 261 -61.51 27.62 39.59
CA LEU A 261 -60.24 28.09 39.03
C LEU A 261 -59.08 27.15 39.39
N GLU A 262 -59.06 26.57 40.59
CA GLU A 262 -58.09 25.54 41.00
C GLU A 262 -58.23 24.28 40.15
N ALA A 263 -59.46 23.77 39.94
CA ALA A 263 -59.70 22.62 39.06
C ALA A 263 -59.25 22.89 37.62
N ALA A 264 -59.61 24.05 37.05
CA ALA A 264 -59.17 24.43 35.70
C ALA A 264 -57.64 24.59 35.59
N LYS A 265 -56.99 25.12 36.64
CA LYS A 265 -55.53 25.22 36.73
C LYS A 265 -54.87 23.84 36.75
N ASP A 266 -55.43 22.86 37.45
CA ASP A 266 -54.93 21.49 37.45
C ASP A 266 -55.13 20.79 36.09
N ASP A 267 -56.27 20.99 35.42
CA ASP A 267 -56.49 20.51 34.04
C ASP A 267 -55.44 21.10 33.07
N TYR A 268 -55.18 22.41 33.15
CA TYR A 268 -54.14 23.06 32.33
C TYR A 268 -52.73 22.54 32.67
N ARG A 269 -52.43 22.30 33.94
CA ARG A 269 -51.15 21.71 34.38
C ARG A 269 -50.95 20.33 33.77
N ILE A 270 -51.95 19.45 33.86
CA ILE A 270 -51.90 18.11 33.25
C ILE A 270 -51.69 18.23 31.73
N ARG A 271 -52.40 19.15 31.05
CA ARG A 271 -52.22 19.33 29.60
C ARG A 271 -50.84 19.87 29.22
N CYS A 272 -50.21 20.70 30.06
CA CYS A 272 -48.81 21.09 29.88
C CYS A 272 -47.88 19.89 30.06
N GLU A 273 -48.05 19.08 31.11
CA GLU A 273 -47.24 17.87 31.34
C GLU A 273 -47.40 16.82 30.22
N GLU A 274 -48.57 16.73 29.58
CA GLU A 274 -48.80 15.91 28.39
C GLU A 274 -48.06 16.45 27.16
N LEU A 275 -48.20 17.74 26.86
CA LEU A 275 -47.53 18.39 25.73
C LEU A 275 -45.99 18.37 25.88
N GLU A 276 -45.47 18.47 27.09
CA GLU A 276 -44.04 18.31 27.39
C GLU A 276 -43.55 16.89 27.11
N LYS A 277 -44.35 15.86 27.43
CA LYS A 277 -44.06 14.46 27.07
C LYS A 277 -44.08 14.25 25.56
N GLU A 278 -45.14 14.70 24.88
CA GLU A 278 -45.25 14.64 23.40
C GLU A 278 -44.04 15.35 22.75
N MET A 279 -43.64 16.52 23.25
CA MET A 279 -42.46 17.25 22.76
C MET A 279 -41.13 16.52 23.00
N ASN A 280 -40.98 15.84 24.13
CA ASN A 280 -39.77 15.07 24.45
C ASN A 280 -39.70 13.77 23.63
N GLU A 281 -40.83 13.10 23.41
CA GLU A 281 -40.92 11.92 22.52
C GLU A 281 -40.59 12.30 21.07
N LEU A 282 -41.13 13.41 20.56
CA LEU A 282 -40.82 13.93 19.23
C LEU A 282 -39.35 14.38 19.09
N ARG A 283 -38.74 14.92 20.16
CA ARG A 283 -37.29 15.22 20.18
C ARG A 283 -36.46 13.94 20.08
N GLY A 284 -36.75 12.93 20.89
CA GLY A 284 -36.07 11.64 20.85
C GLY A 284 -36.18 10.96 19.48
N GLN A 285 -37.37 10.94 18.87
CA GLN A 285 -37.56 10.42 17.51
C GLN A 285 -36.75 11.19 16.46
N ASN A 286 -36.60 12.51 16.61
CA ASN A 286 -35.82 13.32 15.69
C ASN A 286 -34.30 13.11 15.88
N GLU A 287 -33.85 12.88 17.10
CA GLU A 287 -32.47 12.49 17.43
C GLU A 287 -32.14 11.10 16.85
N GLU A 288 -33.05 10.11 16.99
CA GLU A 288 -32.92 8.78 16.38
C GLU A 288 -32.88 8.87 14.83
N LEU A 289 -33.78 9.65 14.21
CA LEU A 289 -33.78 9.86 12.77
C LEU A 289 -32.52 10.57 12.27
N THR A 290 -31.96 11.49 13.06
CA THR A 290 -30.68 12.17 12.75
C THR A 290 -29.53 11.16 12.82
N SER A 291 -29.46 10.35 13.88
CA SER A 291 -28.44 9.30 14.02
C SER A 291 -28.49 8.27 12.87
N LEU A 292 -29.69 7.88 12.42
CA LEU A 292 -29.87 6.99 11.28
C LEU A 292 -29.48 7.64 9.95
N ALA A 293 -29.68 8.96 9.80
CA ALA A 293 -29.24 9.70 8.62
C ALA A 293 -27.70 9.81 8.57
N ASP A 294 -27.05 10.04 9.71
CA ASP A 294 -25.59 10.08 9.83
C ASP A 294 -24.97 8.70 9.56
N GLU A 295 -25.56 7.61 10.10
CA GLU A 295 -25.13 6.24 9.79
C GLU A 295 -25.29 5.91 8.29
N ALA A 296 -26.42 6.27 7.69
CA ALA A 296 -26.66 6.07 6.26
C ALA A 296 -25.67 6.87 5.38
N GLN A 297 -25.25 8.06 5.82
CA GLN A 297 -24.24 8.85 5.14
C GLN A 297 -22.83 8.25 5.31
N SER A 298 -22.47 7.75 6.50
CA SER A 298 -21.22 7.02 6.72
C SER A 298 -21.11 5.76 5.86
N LEU A 299 -22.18 4.93 5.82
CA LEU A 299 -22.24 3.72 4.98
C LEU A 299 -22.14 4.04 3.48
N LYS A 300 -22.66 5.19 3.05
CA LYS A 300 -22.54 5.68 1.67
C LYS A 300 -21.11 6.11 1.35
N ASP A 301 -20.43 6.79 2.26
CA ASP A 301 -19.03 7.19 2.08
C ASP A 301 -18.11 5.95 2.06
N GLU A 302 -18.37 4.94 2.89
CA GLU A 302 -17.72 3.62 2.81
C GLU A 302 -17.99 2.92 1.46
N MET A 303 -19.23 2.91 0.98
CA MET A 303 -19.59 2.36 -0.33
C MET A 303 -18.83 3.04 -1.48
N ASP A 304 -18.64 4.36 -1.43
CA ASP A 304 -17.90 5.10 -2.46
C ASP A 304 -16.37 4.88 -2.37
N VAL A 305 -15.81 4.70 -1.17
CA VAL A 305 -14.42 4.22 -0.99
C VAL A 305 -14.25 2.81 -1.58
N LEU A 306 -15.19 1.90 -1.31
CA LEU A 306 -15.18 0.54 -1.85
C LEU A 306 -15.32 0.53 -3.37
N ARG A 307 -16.19 1.36 -3.96
CA ARG A 307 -16.28 1.55 -5.42
C ARG A 307 -14.96 2.02 -6.02
N HIS A 308 -14.32 3.04 -5.44
CA HIS A 308 -13.02 3.51 -5.91
C HIS A 308 -11.94 2.41 -5.82
N SER A 309 -11.97 1.59 -4.76
CA SER A 309 -11.07 0.44 -4.64
C SER A 309 -11.33 -0.62 -5.71
N SER A 310 -12.59 -0.91 -6.04
CA SER A 310 -13.01 -1.85 -7.09
C SER A 310 -12.60 -1.40 -8.49
N ASP A 311 -12.77 -0.10 -8.80
CA ASP A 311 -12.28 0.50 -10.05
C ASP A 311 -10.75 0.40 -10.18
N LYS A 312 -10.03 0.57 -9.06
CA LYS A 312 -8.58 0.41 -9.01
C LYS A 312 -8.17 -1.04 -9.23
N VAL A 313 -8.86 -2.00 -8.62
CA VAL A 313 -8.63 -3.45 -8.84
C VAL A 313 -8.89 -3.80 -10.30
N SER A 314 -10.01 -3.39 -10.88
CA SER A 314 -10.35 -3.64 -12.29
C SER A 314 -9.29 -3.11 -13.26
N LYS A 315 -8.72 -1.93 -12.97
CA LYS A 315 -7.59 -1.35 -13.74
C LYS A 315 -6.29 -2.17 -13.56
N LEU A 316 -5.99 -2.64 -12.36
CA LEU A 316 -4.84 -3.52 -12.10
C LEU A 316 -4.99 -4.86 -12.81
N GLU A 317 -6.17 -5.48 -12.79
CA GLU A 317 -6.49 -6.72 -13.49
C GLU A 317 -6.33 -6.56 -15.01
N GLY A 318 -6.86 -5.48 -15.60
CA GLY A 318 -6.66 -5.18 -17.01
C GLY A 318 -5.18 -5.00 -17.40
N MET A 319 -4.36 -4.40 -16.52
CA MET A 319 -2.92 -4.32 -16.73
C MET A 319 -2.24 -5.70 -16.62
N VAL A 320 -2.59 -6.50 -15.62
CA VAL A 320 -2.09 -7.88 -15.46
C VAL A 320 -2.41 -8.73 -16.69
N GLU A 321 -3.63 -8.65 -17.21
CA GLU A 321 -4.02 -9.37 -18.42
C GLU A 321 -3.22 -8.90 -19.65
N SER A 322 -2.97 -7.58 -19.78
CA SER A 322 -2.09 -7.04 -20.81
C SER A 322 -0.64 -7.53 -20.69
N TYR A 323 -0.16 -7.81 -19.47
CA TYR A 323 1.17 -8.36 -19.22
C TYR A 323 1.23 -9.86 -19.49
N LYS A 324 0.20 -10.65 -19.13
CA LYS A 324 0.09 -12.07 -19.50
C LYS A 324 0.19 -12.24 -21.02
N LYS A 325 -0.60 -11.48 -21.79
CA LYS A 325 -0.58 -11.53 -23.25
C LYS A 325 0.80 -11.22 -23.84
N LYS A 326 1.49 -10.18 -23.35
CA LYS A 326 2.88 -9.89 -23.75
C LYS A 326 3.85 -11.01 -23.40
N LEU A 327 3.60 -11.77 -22.34
CA LEU A 327 4.42 -12.89 -21.89
C LEU A 327 4.16 -14.15 -22.74
N GLU A 328 2.92 -14.35 -23.19
CA GLU A 328 2.55 -15.33 -24.23
C GLU A 328 3.21 -14.99 -25.57
N ASP A 329 3.09 -13.74 -26.05
CA ASP A 329 3.75 -13.24 -27.27
C ASP A 329 5.29 -13.46 -27.21
N LEU A 330 5.91 -13.24 -26.04
CA LEU A 330 7.34 -13.54 -25.81
C LEU A 330 7.64 -15.04 -25.82
N GLY A 331 6.72 -15.88 -25.35
CA GLY A 331 6.81 -17.33 -25.45
C GLY A 331 6.75 -17.82 -26.90
N ASP A 332 5.84 -17.27 -27.69
CA ASP A 332 5.70 -17.55 -29.12
C ASP A 332 6.93 -17.13 -29.90
N LEU A 333 7.44 -15.91 -29.64
CA LEU A 333 8.68 -15.43 -30.25
C LEU A 333 9.88 -16.32 -29.89
N ARG A 334 10.00 -16.79 -28.64
CA ARG A 334 11.04 -17.76 -28.23
C ARG A 334 10.94 -19.09 -28.98
N ARG A 335 9.71 -19.61 -29.18
CA ARG A 335 9.51 -20.84 -29.99
C ARG A 335 9.86 -20.59 -31.47
N GLN A 336 9.52 -19.42 -32.01
CA GLN A 336 9.88 -19.04 -33.38
C GLN A 336 11.41 -18.92 -33.56
N VAL A 337 12.12 -18.32 -32.61
CA VAL A 337 13.59 -18.27 -32.60
C VAL A 337 14.18 -19.68 -32.58
N LYS A 338 13.71 -20.56 -31.68
CA LYS A 338 14.19 -21.95 -31.62
C LYS A 338 13.96 -22.72 -32.93
N LEU A 339 12.80 -22.55 -33.56
CA LEU A 339 12.50 -23.14 -34.88
C LEU A 339 13.40 -22.58 -36.00
N LEU A 340 13.81 -21.32 -35.94
CA LEU A 340 14.75 -20.73 -36.88
C LEU A 340 16.19 -21.22 -36.63
N GLU A 341 16.59 -21.38 -35.37
CA GLU A 341 17.89 -21.98 -34.99
C GLU A 341 17.98 -23.45 -35.44
N GLU A 342 16.92 -24.24 -35.23
CA GLU A 342 16.82 -25.64 -35.70
C GLU A 342 16.90 -25.72 -37.23
N LYS A 343 16.16 -24.86 -37.95
CA LYS A 343 16.24 -24.77 -39.42
C LYS A 343 17.63 -24.35 -39.92
N ASN A 344 18.27 -23.37 -39.27
CA ASN A 344 19.61 -22.92 -39.64
C ASN A 344 20.65 -24.03 -39.40
N THR A 345 20.52 -24.77 -38.30
CA THR A 345 21.34 -25.96 -38.00
C THR A 345 21.16 -27.03 -39.08
N LEU A 346 19.92 -27.29 -39.52
CA LEU A 346 19.62 -28.24 -40.60
C LEU A 346 20.20 -27.77 -41.96
N TYR A 347 20.10 -26.48 -42.29
CA TYR A 347 20.74 -25.92 -43.50
C TYR A 347 22.27 -26.05 -43.45
N MET A 348 22.89 -25.80 -42.30
CA MET A 348 24.32 -25.99 -42.09
C MET A 348 24.73 -27.46 -42.26
N GLN A 349 23.99 -28.40 -41.66
CA GLN A 349 24.22 -29.85 -41.86
C GLN A 349 24.08 -30.27 -43.32
N ASN A 350 23.05 -29.78 -44.02
CA ASN A 350 22.85 -30.06 -45.44
C ASN A 350 23.97 -29.46 -46.30
N THR A 351 24.45 -28.25 -45.97
CA THR A 351 25.60 -27.62 -46.65
C THR A 351 26.86 -28.46 -46.49
N VAL A 352 27.18 -28.91 -45.27
CA VAL A 352 28.34 -29.79 -45.00
C VAL A 352 28.20 -31.13 -45.76
N SER A 353 27.02 -31.73 -45.78
CA SER A 353 26.76 -32.96 -46.56
C SER A 353 26.98 -32.75 -48.07
N LEU A 354 26.52 -31.63 -48.62
CA LEU A 354 26.75 -31.26 -50.01
C LEU A 354 28.22 -30.95 -50.32
N GLU A 355 28.97 -30.35 -49.38
CA GLU A 355 30.41 -30.16 -49.49
C GLU A 355 31.18 -31.50 -49.46
N GLU A 356 30.75 -32.46 -48.64
CA GLU A 356 31.30 -33.81 -48.63
C GLU A 356 31.02 -34.56 -49.94
N GLU A 357 29.80 -34.51 -50.47
CA GLU A 357 29.47 -35.09 -51.78
C GLU A 357 30.23 -34.40 -52.92
N LEU A 358 30.39 -33.07 -52.87
CA LEU A 358 31.22 -32.33 -53.82
C LEU A 358 32.70 -32.76 -53.73
N ARG A 359 33.22 -33.02 -52.53
CA ARG A 359 34.57 -33.55 -52.31
C ARG A 359 34.73 -34.97 -52.86
N LYS A 360 33.74 -35.85 -52.66
CA LYS A 360 33.70 -37.20 -53.26
C LYS A 360 33.67 -37.11 -54.79
N ALA A 361 32.78 -36.31 -55.36
CA ALA A 361 32.65 -36.08 -56.80
C ALA A 361 33.94 -35.50 -57.41
N ASN A 362 34.60 -34.55 -56.75
CA ASN A 362 35.90 -34.03 -57.18
C ASN A 362 37.01 -35.09 -57.14
N THR A 363 36.99 -35.98 -56.13
CA THR A 363 37.94 -37.10 -56.03
C THR A 363 37.72 -38.11 -57.16
N ALA A 364 36.46 -38.50 -57.42
CA ALA A 364 36.07 -39.37 -58.53
C ALA A 364 36.39 -38.75 -59.91
N LYS A 365 36.20 -37.43 -60.07
CA LYS A 365 36.62 -36.68 -61.27
C LYS A 365 38.14 -36.72 -61.44
N GLY A 366 38.91 -36.58 -60.36
CA GLY A 366 40.37 -36.75 -60.39
C GLY A 366 40.78 -38.14 -60.87
N GLN A 367 40.14 -39.20 -60.35
CA GLN A 367 40.34 -40.57 -60.81
C GLN A 367 39.97 -40.75 -62.29
N LEU A 368 38.83 -40.20 -62.74
CA LEU A 368 38.40 -40.24 -64.13
C LEU A 368 39.42 -39.57 -65.07
N GLU A 369 39.99 -38.42 -64.70
CA GLU A 369 41.04 -37.78 -65.48
C GLU A 369 42.35 -38.60 -65.51
N THR A 370 42.68 -39.33 -64.43
CA THR A 370 43.81 -40.29 -64.48
C THR A 370 43.52 -41.48 -65.40
N TYR A 371 42.31 -42.03 -65.38
CA TYR A 371 41.92 -43.11 -66.30
C TYR A 371 41.87 -42.64 -67.75
N LYS A 372 41.33 -41.44 -68.05
CA LYS A 372 41.41 -40.84 -69.40
C LYS A 372 42.85 -40.73 -69.88
N ARG A 373 43.78 -40.28 -69.02
CA ARG A 373 45.20 -40.19 -69.36
C ARG A 373 45.81 -41.57 -69.66
N GLN A 374 45.47 -42.59 -68.86
CA GLN A 374 45.88 -43.98 -69.13
C GLN A 374 45.30 -44.52 -70.44
N VAL A 375 44.03 -44.25 -70.76
CA VAL A 375 43.41 -44.64 -72.04
C VAL A 375 44.13 -44.00 -73.22
N VAL A 376 44.44 -42.70 -73.15
CA VAL A 376 45.22 -42.00 -74.19
C VAL A 376 46.63 -42.58 -74.31
N GLU A 377 47.30 -42.90 -73.20
CA GLU A 377 48.62 -43.54 -73.21
C GLU A 377 48.57 -44.94 -73.83
N LEU A 378 47.56 -45.75 -73.50
CA LEU A 378 47.34 -47.07 -74.09
C LEU A 378 46.99 -46.98 -75.58
N GLN A 379 46.19 -45.99 -76.00
CA GLN A 379 45.90 -45.74 -77.42
C GLN A 379 47.16 -45.31 -78.19
N ASN A 380 48.03 -44.49 -77.59
CA ASN A 380 49.32 -44.13 -78.17
C ASN A 380 50.22 -45.37 -78.31
N ARG A 381 50.36 -46.20 -77.26
CA ARG A 381 51.09 -47.47 -77.32
C ARG A 381 50.52 -48.43 -78.36
N LEU A 382 49.20 -48.56 -78.46
CA LEU A 382 48.53 -49.36 -79.48
C LEU A 382 48.81 -48.83 -80.89
N SER A 383 48.81 -47.50 -81.08
CA SER A 383 49.19 -46.87 -82.35
C SER A 383 50.67 -47.12 -82.69
N GLU A 384 51.56 -47.12 -81.71
CA GLU A 384 52.97 -47.45 -81.90
C GLU A 384 53.19 -48.93 -82.25
N GLU A 385 52.52 -49.86 -81.56
CA GLU A 385 52.58 -51.28 -81.90
C GLU A 385 51.93 -51.57 -83.26
N SER A 386 50.82 -50.91 -83.61
CA SER A 386 50.25 -50.97 -84.98
C SER A 386 51.29 -50.51 -86.00
N LYS A 387 51.92 -49.34 -85.81
CA LYS A 387 52.98 -48.84 -86.70
C LYS A 387 54.19 -49.76 -86.77
N LYS A 388 54.50 -50.52 -85.71
CA LYS A 388 55.54 -51.56 -85.74
C LYS A 388 55.09 -52.77 -86.54
N ALA A 389 53.85 -53.25 -86.33
CA ALA A 389 53.26 -54.33 -87.11
C ALA A 389 53.22 -53.99 -88.61
N ASP A 390 52.76 -52.79 -88.98
CA ASP A 390 52.74 -52.29 -90.37
C ASP A 390 54.14 -52.30 -91.00
N LYS A 391 55.17 -51.86 -90.24
CA LYS A 391 56.58 -51.91 -90.67
C LYS A 391 57.06 -53.34 -90.88
N MET A 392 56.79 -54.24 -89.93
CA MET A 392 57.19 -55.65 -90.03
C MET A 392 56.46 -56.36 -91.17
N GLU A 393 55.19 -56.02 -91.43
CA GLU A 393 54.44 -56.53 -92.58
C GLU A 393 55.01 -56.02 -93.91
N PHE A 394 55.40 -54.74 -93.98
CA PHE A 394 56.08 -54.18 -95.15
C PHE A 394 57.46 -54.83 -95.38
N GLU A 395 58.25 -55.02 -94.33
CA GLU A 395 59.55 -55.72 -94.44
C GLU A 395 59.38 -57.19 -94.83
N TYR A 396 58.36 -57.87 -94.31
CA TYR A 396 57.99 -59.22 -94.70
C TYR A 396 57.54 -59.29 -96.16
N LYS A 397 56.69 -58.36 -96.63
CA LYS A 397 56.29 -58.24 -98.05
C LYS A 397 57.52 -58.03 -98.95
N ARG A 398 58.41 -57.09 -98.62
CA ARG A 398 59.66 -56.83 -99.35
C ARG A 398 60.59 -58.05 -99.36
N LEU A 399 60.72 -58.77 -98.25
CA LEU A 399 61.51 -60.00 -98.17
C LEU A 399 60.88 -61.12 -98.99
N LYS A 400 59.56 -61.27 -98.94
CA LYS A 400 58.81 -62.23 -99.74
C LYS A 400 58.96 -61.95 -101.23
N GLU A 401 58.79 -60.70 -101.68
CA GLU A 401 59.01 -60.29 -103.07
C GLU A 401 60.44 -60.59 -103.54
N LYS A 402 61.44 -60.42 -102.65
CA LYS A 402 62.83 -60.78 -102.93
C LYS A 402 63.03 -62.30 -103.02
N VAL A 403 62.38 -63.09 -102.17
CA VAL A 403 62.38 -64.56 -102.23
C VAL A 403 61.67 -65.04 -103.51
N ASP A 404 60.50 -64.50 -103.84
CA ASP A 404 59.75 -64.82 -105.06
C ASP A 404 60.55 -64.44 -106.32
N SER A 405 61.34 -63.36 -106.28
CA SER A 405 62.24 -62.96 -107.37
C SER A 405 63.44 -63.91 -107.51
N LEU A 406 64.09 -64.28 -106.40
CA LEU A 406 65.16 -65.28 -106.39
C LEU A 406 64.65 -66.68 -106.78
N GLN A 407 63.40 -67.01 -106.45
CA GLN A 407 62.77 -68.26 -106.90
C GLN A 407 62.53 -68.23 -108.41
N LYS A 408 62.04 -67.12 -108.97
CA LYS A 408 61.96 -66.95 -110.44
C LYS A 408 63.33 -67.02 -111.12
N GLU A 409 64.37 -66.41 -110.53
CA GLU A 409 65.75 -66.50 -111.04
C GLU A 409 66.25 -67.95 -110.99
N LYS A 410 65.97 -68.68 -109.92
CA LYS A 410 66.28 -70.11 -109.79
C LYS A 410 65.48 -70.96 -110.79
N ASP A 411 64.21 -70.65 -111.03
CA ASP A 411 63.37 -71.36 -112.00
C ASP A 411 63.84 -71.08 -113.44
N VAL A 412 64.32 -69.87 -113.73
CA VAL A 412 65.00 -69.53 -114.99
C VAL A 412 66.37 -70.21 -115.09
N SER A 413 67.14 -70.31 -114.01
CA SER A 413 68.38 -71.11 -114.00
C SER A 413 68.08 -72.57 -114.27
N ALA A 414 67.06 -73.15 -113.64
CA ALA A 414 66.63 -74.52 -113.89
C ALA A 414 66.16 -74.73 -115.35
N GLN A 415 65.49 -73.74 -115.95
CA GLN A 415 65.17 -73.75 -117.38
C GLN A 415 66.44 -73.68 -118.24
N ILE A 416 67.40 -72.81 -117.91
CA ILE A 416 68.70 -72.71 -118.60
C ILE A 416 69.48 -74.03 -118.46
N ASP A 417 69.46 -74.65 -117.29
CA ASP A 417 70.16 -75.90 -117.02
C ASP A 417 69.48 -77.08 -117.72
N SER A 418 68.14 -77.14 -117.80
CA SER A 418 67.43 -78.11 -118.65
C SER A 418 67.66 -77.86 -120.16
N LEU A 419 67.86 -76.61 -120.56
CA LEU A 419 68.22 -76.26 -121.94
C LEU A 419 69.68 -76.65 -122.24
N LYS A 420 70.60 -76.54 -121.26
CA LYS A 420 71.94 -77.11 -121.39
C LYS A 420 71.87 -78.63 -121.49
N GLU A 421 71.08 -79.28 -120.63
CA GLU A 421 70.89 -80.73 -120.62
C GLU A 421 70.38 -81.22 -121.99
N THR A 422 69.36 -80.56 -122.57
CA THR A 422 68.91 -80.87 -123.94
C THR A 422 69.94 -80.53 -125.03
N ILE A 423 70.84 -79.57 -124.84
CA ILE A 423 71.97 -79.29 -125.76
C ILE A 423 73.06 -80.37 -125.63
N GLU A 424 73.33 -80.86 -124.42
CA GLU A 424 74.21 -82.00 -124.15
C GLU A 424 73.64 -83.29 -124.77
N GLU A 425 72.34 -83.55 -124.59
CA GLU A 425 71.60 -84.66 -125.23
C GLU A 425 71.67 -84.59 -126.76
N LEU A 426 71.41 -83.41 -127.35
CA LEU A 426 71.53 -83.20 -128.80
C LEU A 426 72.97 -83.33 -129.33
N ARG A 427 73.99 -83.17 -128.49
CA ARG A 427 75.39 -83.46 -128.84
C ARG A 427 75.76 -84.94 -128.69
N CYS A 428 75.11 -85.68 -127.80
CA CYS A 428 75.41 -87.10 -127.56
C CYS A 428 74.71 -88.08 -128.51
N VAL A 429 73.61 -87.69 -129.17
CA VAL A 429 72.83 -88.59 -130.05
C VAL A 429 73.51 -88.92 -131.40
N GLN A 430 74.62 -88.25 -131.77
CA GLN A 430 75.37 -88.55 -133.00
C GLN A 430 76.57 -89.52 -132.83
N ALA A 431 76.79 -90.09 -131.64
CA ALA A 431 77.84 -91.07 -131.42
C ALA A 431 77.44 -92.25 -130.51
N GLN A 432 77.02 -93.33 -131.18
CA GLN A 432 77.25 -94.74 -130.81
C GLN A 432 76.22 -95.48 -129.92
N GLU A 433 75.74 -96.60 -130.48
CA GLU A 433 74.88 -97.61 -129.85
C GLU A 433 75.67 -98.53 -128.89
N GLY A 434 75.05 -99.05 -127.81
CA GLY A 434 75.63 -100.22 -127.09
C GLY A 434 75.32 -100.42 -125.59
N GLN A 435 74.22 -101.14 -125.30
CA GLN A 435 74.03 -102.13 -124.21
C GLN A 435 74.56 -101.96 -122.74
N LEU A 436 73.60 -102.19 -121.81
CA LEU A 436 73.67 -103.02 -120.57
C LEU A 436 74.23 -102.49 -119.21
N SER A 437 73.28 -102.37 -118.25
CA SER A 437 73.28 -102.97 -116.89
C SER A 437 74.11 -102.36 -115.72
N THR A 438 73.43 -101.91 -114.64
CA THR A 438 73.24 -102.64 -113.33
C THR A 438 72.98 -101.70 -112.11
N GLY A 439 72.00 -102.02 -111.24
CA GLY A 439 71.96 -101.62 -109.80
C GLY A 439 70.81 -100.66 -109.40
N ARG A 440 69.74 -101.08 -108.69
CA ARG A 440 69.61 -101.43 -107.23
C ARG A 440 69.85 -100.20 -106.32
N THR A 441 69.00 -99.81 -105.36
CA THR A 441 67.95 -100.45 -104.53
C THR A 441 66.82 -99.44 -104.21
N HIS A 442 65.52 -99.72 -104.05
CA HIS A 442 64.74 -100.72 -103.28
C HIS A 442 64.68 -100.56 -101.74
N SER A 443 63.43 -100.53 -101.23
CA SER A 443 62.96 -100.87 -99.87
C SER A 443 63.21 -99.82 -98.74
N SER A 444 62.46 -99.80 -97.63
CA SER A 444 61.35 -100.69 -97.21
C SER A 444 60.33 -99.98 -96.31
N LEU A 445 59.15 -100.59 -96.19
CA LEU A 445 58.12 -100.28 -95.19
C LEU A 445 58.58 -100.71 -93.77
N SER A 446 58.28 -99.90 -92.75
CA SER A 446 57.44 -100.29 -91.59
C SER A 446 57.59 -99.34 -90.39
N GLY A 447 56.46 -98.85 -89.85
CA GLY A 447 56.42 -97.98 -88.66
C GLY A 447 55.04 -97.80 -88.02
N GLN A 448 54.05 -98.62 -88.41
CA GLN A 448 52.62 -98.36 -88.25
C GLN A 448 52.01 -98.49 -86.84
N LYS A 449 52.82 -98.55 -85.77
CA LYS A 449 52.31 -98.72 -84.38
C LYS A 449 52.70 -97.65 -83.37
N VAL A 450 53.67 -96.79 -83.66
CA VAL A 450 54.02 -95.63 -82.79
C VAL A 450 53.32 -94.36 -83.27
N GLU A 451 53.27 -94.14 -84.58
CA GLU A 451 52.74 -92.92 -85.18
C GLU A 451 51.23 -92.73 -84.94
N ARG A 452 50.44 -93.82 -84.91
CA ARG A 452 48.99 -93.77 -84.65
C ARG A 452 48.68 -93.39 -83.19
N LEU A 453 49.55 -93.72 -82.23
CA LEU A 453 49.38 -93.35 -80.83
C LEU A 453 49.69 -91.86 -80.59
N ILE A 454 50.76 -91.35 -81.20
CA ILE A 454 51.13 -89.93 -81.13
C ILE A 454 50.07 -89.06 -81.82
N ARG A 455 49.56 -89.49 -82.99
CA ARG A 455 48.45 -88.79 -83.67
C ARG A 455 47.17 -88.78 -82.81
N LEU A 456 46.77 -89.90 -82.20
CA LEU A 456 45.59 -89.95 -81.34
C LEU A 456 45.74 -89.16 -80.02
N GLN A 457 46.96 -89.05 -79.45
CA GLN A 457 47.23 -88.16 -78.32
C GLN A 457 47.22 -86.68 -78.72
N HIS A 458 47.75 -86.34 -79.89
CA HIS A 458 47.69 -84.99 -80.43
C HIS A 458 46.23 -84.59 -80.73
N GLU A 459 45.47 -85.47 -81.37
CA GLU A 459 44.04 -85.29 -81.68
C GLU A 459 43.19 -85.12 -80.42
N ASN A 460 43.37 -85.95 -79.38
CA ASN A 460 42.71 -85.75 -78.08
C ASN A 460 43.08 -84.44 -77.39
N LYS A 461 44.35 -83.99 -77.52
CA LYS A 461 44.79 -82.71 -76.95
C LYS A 461 44.19 -81.52 -77.71
N MET A 462 44.11 -81.60 -79.03
CA MET A 462 43.50 -80.57 -79.87
C MET A 462 41.97 -80.52 -79.69
N LEU A 463 41.31 -81.66 -79.54
CA LEU A 463 39.86 -81.73 -79.24
C LEU A 463 39.54 -81.15 -77.86
N LYS A 464 40.37 -81.39 -76.83
CA LYS A 464 40.22 -80.72 -75.53
C LYS A 464 40.36 -79.20 -75.62
N LEU A 465 41.38 -78.71 -76.32
CA LEU A 465 41.59 -77.27 -76.49
C LEU A 465 40.48 -76.61 -77.33
N ALA A 466 39.92 -77.32 -78.31
CA ALA A 466 38.76 -76.85 -79.07
C ALA A 466 37.48 -76.82 -78.22
N GLN A 467 37.27 -77.81 -77.36
CA GLN A 467 36.16 -77.86 -76.41
C GLN A 467 36.26 -76.71 -75.37
N GLU A 468 37.44 -76.54 -74.76
CA GLU A 468 37.73 -75.45 -73.81
C GLU A 468 37.63 -74.07 -74.48
N GLY A 469 37.99 -73.95 -75.77
CA GLY A 469 37.78 -72.72 -76.57
C GLY A 469 36.29 -72.42 -76.77
N SER A 470 35.53 -73.40 -77.26
CA SER A 470 34.08 -73.29 -77.48
C SER A 470 33.31 -72.96 -76.18
N ASP A 471 33.67 -73.59 -75.07
CA ASP A 471 33.03 -73.34 -73.78
C ASP A 471 33.41 -71.95 -73.23
N ASN A 472 34.65 -71.49 -73.43
CA ASN A 472 35.05 -70.11 -73.09
C ASN A 472 34.37 -69.05 -73.96
N GLU A 473 34.24 -69.26 -75.27
CA GLU A 473 33.49 -68.37 -76.17
C GLU A 473 32.02 -68.28 -75.74
N LYS A 474 31.43 -69.40 -75.32
CA LYS A 474 30.06 -69.45 -74.81
C LYS A 474 29.90 -68.76 -73.45
N ILE A 475 30.89 -68.86 -72.57
CA ILE A 475 30.93 -68.11 -71.30
C ILE A 475 31.08 -66.61 -71.56
N ALA A 476 31.97 -66.19 -72.46
CA ALA A 476 32.18 -64.80 -72.82
C ALA A 476 30.92 -64.17 -73.45
N LEU A 477 30.23 -64.91 -74.33
CA LEU A 477 28.95 -64.49 -74.90
C LEU A 477 27.85 -64.36 -73.83
N LEU A 478 27.76 -65.30 -72.90
CA LEU A 478 26.81 -65.22 -71.78
C LEU A 478 27.13 -64.07 -70.82
N GLN A 479 28.41 -63.76 -70.58
CA GLN A 479 28.83 -62.60 -69.81
C GLN A 479 28.45 -61.29 -70.50
N SER A 480 28.75 -61.15 -71.80
CA SER A 480 28.35 -59.99 -72.60
C SER A 480 26.83 -59.78 -72.61
N LEU A 481 26.04 -60.85 -72.77
CA LEU A 481 24.58 -60.76 -72.75
C LEU A 481 24.02 -60.42 -71.35
N LEU A 482 24.67 -60.88 -70.28
CA LEU A 482 24.31 -60.52 -68.91
C LEU A 482 24.66 -59.04 -68.61
N GLU A 483 25.78 -58.56 -69.14
CA GLU A 483 26.25 -57.19 -68.96
C GLU A 483 25.39 -56.19 -69.75
N ASP A 484 25.03 -56.51 -71.00
CA ASP A 484 24.03 -55.77 -71.80
C ASP A 484 22.66 -55.75 -71.12
N ALA A 485 22.19 -56.89 -70.59
CA ALA A 485 20.92 -56.97 -69.86
C ALA A 485 20.93 -56.13 -68.57
N ASN A 486 22.06 -56.10 -67.85
CA ASN A 486 22.24 -55.25 -66.67
C ASN A 486 22.36 -53.77 -67.02
N SER A 487 23.04 -53.39 -68.10
CA SER A 487 23.08 -51.99 -68.58
C SER A 487 21.66 -51.52 -68.92
N ARG A 488 20.93 -52.32 -69.71
CA ARG A 488 19.55 -52.00 -70.09
C ARG A 488 18.59 -51.94 -68.91
N LYS A 489 18.79 -52.77 -67.88
CA LYS A 489 18.06 -52.69 -66.61
C LYS A 489 18.38 -51.39 -65.86
N ASN A 490 19.66 -51.01 -65.76
CA ASN A 490 20.08 -49.78 -65.09
C ASN A 490 19.56 -48.54 -65.83
N GLU A 491 19.61 -48.53 -67.16
CA GLU A 491 19.01 -47.49 -68.01
C GLU A 491 17.51 -47.34 -67.69
N LEU A 492 16.73 -48.43 -67.73
CA LEU A 492 15.30 -48.43 -67.40
C LEU A 492 15.01 -48.03 -65.93
N GLU A 493 15.90 -48.34 -64.98
CA GLU A 493 15.79 -47.86 -63.59
C GLU A 493 16.12 -46.37 -63.44
N THR A 494 17.03 -45.83 -64.26
CA THR A 494 17.31 -44.38 -64.30
C THR A 494 16.21 -43.62 -65.01
N GLU A 495 15.65 -44.17 -66.09
CA GLU A 495 14.51 -43.63 -66.82
C GLU A 495 13.24 -43.65 -65.94
N ASN A 496 12.94 -44.75 -65.23
CA ASN A 496 11.85 -44.77 -64.25
C ASN A 496 12.03 -43.73 -63.13
N ARG A 497 13.24 -43.57 -62.60
CA ARG A 497 13.53 -42.51 -61.61
C ARG A 497 13.38 -41.11 -62.19
N LEU A 498 13.75 -40.92 -63.46
CA LEU A 498 13.57 -39.65 -64.15
C LEU A 498 12.09 -39.37 -64.42
N ILE A 499 11.30 -40.37 -64.80
CA ILE A 499 9.84 -40.27 -65.01
C ILE A 499 9.11 -40.04 -63.68
N GLN A 500 9.49 -40.72 -62.58
CA GLN A 500 8.95 -40.40 -61.25
C GLN A 500 9.32 -38.99 -60.79
N GLY A 501 10.56 -38.56 -61.03
CA GLY A 501 10.99 -37.19 -60.78
C GLY A 501 10.24 -36.16 -61.63
N GLN A 502 10.02 -36.45 -62.92
CA GLN A 502 9.23 -35.62 -63.83
C GLN A 502 7.75 -35.58 -63.41
N SER A 503 7.16 -36.70 -62.98
CA SER A 503 5.80 -36.73 -62.48
C SER A 503 5.64 -35.94 -61.17
N GLN A 504 6.61 -36.00 -60.25
CA GLN A 504 6.63 -35.14 -59.06
C GLN A 504 6.86 -33.66 -59.42
N VAL A 505 7.68 -33.37 -60.43
CA VAL A 505 7.88 -31.99 -60.93
C VAL A 505 6.65 -31.48 -61.67
N GLU A 506 5.93 -32.31 -62.42
CA GLU A 506 4.64 -31.96 -63.05
C GLU A 506 3.54 -31.77 -61.99
N GLU A 507 3.50 -32.57 -60.93
CA GLU A 507 2.55 -32.42 -59.83
C GLU A 507 2.84 -31.14 -59.00
N LEU A 508 4.12 -30.82 -58.80
CA LEU A 508 4.56 -29.54 -58.22
C LEU A 508 4.33 -28.34 -59.14
N GLN A 509 4.56 -28.47 -60.46
CA GLN A 509 4.27 -27.44 -61.45
C GLN A 509 2.76 -27.21 -61.57
N LYS A 510 1.94 -28.27 -61.51
CA LYS A 510 0.48 -28.16 -61.50
C LYS A 510 -0.02 -27.47 -60.23
N SER A 511 0.56 -27.80 -59.08
CA SER A 511 0.31 -27.10 -57.81
C SER A 511 0.74 -25.61 -57.86
N LEU A 512 1.82 -25.28 -58.57
CA LEU A 512 2.24 -23.88 -58.82
C LEU A 512 1.32 -23.17 -59.83
N GLN A 513 0.85 -23.88 -60.86
CA GLN A 513 0.05 -23.32 -61.94
C GLN A 513 -1.42 -23.11 -61.55
N GLU A 514 -1.94 -23.89 -60.60
CA GLU A 514 -3.23 -23.63 -59.91
C GLU A 514 -3.18 -22.40 -58.97
N GLN A 515 -1.99 -21.95 -58.54
CA GLN A 515 -1.82 -20.67 -57.84
C GLN A 515 -1.38 -19.49 -58.74
N GLY A 516 -0.92 -19.75 -59.96
CA GLY A 516 -0.41 -18.72 -60.89
C GLY A 516 -1.39 -18.20 -61.93
N SER A 517 -2.54 -18.85 -62.14
CA SER A 517 -3.43 -18.61 -63.29
C SER A 517 -4.54 -17.55 -63.04
N LYS A 518 -4.10 -16.31 -62.75
CA LYS A 518 -4.90 -15.07 -62.98
C LYS A 518 -4.02 -13.91 -63.48
N ALA A 519 -3.33 -14.10 -64.60
CA ALA A 519 -2.79 -13.04 -65.45
C ALA A 519 -2.42 -13.57 -66.86
N ASP A 520 -3.31 -13.34 -67.82
CA ASP A 520 -3.12 -13.07 -69.25
C ASP A 520 -1.88 -13.62 -70.01
N ASP A 521 -2.09 -14.76 -70.67
CA ASP A 521 -2.24 -14.93 -72.14
C ASP A 521 -1.38 -14.15 -73.18
N VAL A 522 -1.15 -14.85 -74.32
CA VAL A 522 -0.69 -14.41 -75.67
C VAL A 522 0.80 -14.07 -75.91
N SER A 523 1.57 -15.08 -76.35
CA SER A 523 2.16 -15.27 -77.73
C SER A 523 2.56 -14.02 -78.59
N ARG A 524 3.53 -14.03 -79.53
CA ARG A 524 4.19 -15.11 -80.30
C ARG A 524 5.41 -14.59 -81.11
N ASP A 525 6.13 -15.54 -81.72
CA ASP A 525 6.87 -15.49 -83.00
C ASP A 525 8.36 -15.07 -83.11
N GLN A 526 9.11 -16.04 -83.65
CA GLN A 526 10.40 -15.98 -84.35
C GLN A 526 10.18 -15.53 -85.82
N PRO A 527 11.20 -15.07 -86.62
CA PRO A 527 12.47 -15.79 -86.81
C PRO A 527 13.76 -14.97 -87.04
N ASN A 528 14.86 -15.72 -87.14
CA ASN A 528 16.27 -15.33 -87.37
C ASN A 528 16.48 -14.68 -88.76
N PRO A 529 17.56 -13.89 -89.01
CA PRO A 529 18.91 -14.46 -89.06
C PRO A 529 20.07 -13.60 -88.48
N HIS A 530 20.94 -14.26 -87.71
CA HIS A 530 22.39 -14.04 -87.48
C HIS A 530 22.95 -12.60 -87.45
N PRO A 531 23.60 -12.26 -86.32
CA PRO A 531 25.05 -12.50 -86.23
C PRO A 531 25.40 -13.67 -85.29
N ALA A 532 26.68 -14.08 -85.30
CA ALA A 532 27.20 -15.29 -84.65
C ALA A 532 26.54 -15.64 -83.29
N PRO A 533 26.00 -16.87 -83.11
CA PRO A 533 25.12 -17.21 -81.99
C PRO A 533 25.79 -17.04 -80.61
N THR A 534 27.11 -17.20 -80.53
CA THR A 534 27.90 -17.00 -79.30
C THR A 534 27.83 -15.55 -78.79
N LEU A 535 27.87 -14.56 -79.67
CA LEU A 535 27.83 -13.14 -79.28
C LEU A 535 26.41 -12.69 -78.89
N VAL A 536 25.37 -13.24 -79.53
CA VAL A 536 23.98 -12.96 -79.17
C VAL A 536 23.63 -13.61 -77.82
N LEU A 537 24.02 -14.86 -77.59
CA LEU A 537 23.82 -15.53 -76.30
C LEU A 537 24.58 -14.84 -75.16
N MET A 538 25.83 -14.38 -75.39
CA MET A 538 26.54 -13.60 -74.39
C MET A 538 25.89 -12.23 -74.17
N ARG A 539 25.42 -11.54 -75.22
CA ARG A 539 24.73 -10.25 -75.07
C ARG A 539 23.40 -10.39 -74.33
N ASN A 540 22.65 -11.48 -74.57
CA ASN A 540 21.40 -11.75 -73.87
C ASN A 540 21.66 -12.11 -72.40
N ARG A 541 22.65 -12.96 -72.09
CA ARG A 541 23.06 -13.23 -70.69
C ARG A 541 23.58 -12.00 -69.96
N VAL A 542 24.28 -11.10 -70.64
CA VAL A 542 24.71 -9.81 -70.05
C VAL A 542 23.51 -8.89 -69.84
N LYS A 543 22.51 -8.88 -70.73
CA LYS A 543 21.25 -8.15 -70.52
C LYS A 543 20.45 -8.71 -69.34
N GLU A 544 20.19 -10.02 -69.33
CA GLU A 544 19.53 -10.73 -68.23
C GLU A 544 20.24 -10.42 -66.90
N ARG A 545 21.58 -10.45 -66.89
CA ARG A 545 22.35 -10.13 -65.68
C ARG A 545 22.35 -8.65 -65.29
N VAL A 546 22.20 -7.73 -66.25
CA VAL A 546 22.02 -6.29 -65.98
C VAL A 546 20.61 -6.05 -65.43
N GLU A 547 19.57 -6.65 -66.02
CA GLU A 547 18.19 -6.58 -65.54
C GLU A 547 18.07 -7.17 -64.13
N GLU A 548 18.67 -8.33 -63.84
CA GLU A 548 18.78 -8.90 -62.49
C GLU A 548 19.45 -7.95 -61.47
N LEU A 549 20.49 -7.22 -61.91
CA LEU A 549 21.22 -6.28 -61.05
C LEU A 549 20.46 -4.95 -60.87
N GLU A 550 19.73 -4.49 -61.88
CA GLU A 550 18.86 -3.31 -61.82
C GLU A 550 17.65 -3.59 -60.91
N ASP A 551 17.02 -4.76 -61.02
CA ASP A 551 15.95 -5.19 -60.11
C ASP A 551 16.46 -5.40 -58.67
N ALA A 552 17.65 -5.98 -58.49
CA ALA A 552 18.27 -6.10 -57.16
C ALA A 552 18.61 -4.74 -56.55
N LEU A 553 19.08 -3.77 -57.35
CA LEU A 553 19.36 -2.41 -56.91
C LEU A 553 18.07 -1.67 -56.55
N LYS A 554 17.04 -1.74 -57.40
CA LYS A 554 15.72 -1.15 -57.17
C LYS A 554 15.07 -1.70 -55.90
N LYS A 555 15.15 -3.01 -55.67
CA LYS A 555 14.70 -3.66 -54.43
C LYS A 555 15.48 -3.15 -53.21
N LYS A 556 16.79 -2.91 -53.33
CA LYS A 556 17.61 -2.32 -52.26
C LYS A 556 17.24 -0.85 -51.97
N ASP A 557 16.89 -0.07 -52.99
CA ASP A 557 16.40 1.31 -52.81
C ASP A 557 15.01 1.35 -52.17
N GLU A 558 14.14 0.39 -52.47
CA GLU A 558 12.84 0.22 -51.80
C GLU A 558 13.00 -0.21 -50.33
N ASP A 559 13.87 -1.19 -50.05
CA ASP A 559 14.25 -1.59 -48.68
C ASP A 559 14.84 -0.40 -47.89
N MET A 560 15.69 0.42 -48.53
CA MET A 560 16.28 1.62 -47.92
C MET A 560 15.22 2.66 -47.55
N LYS A 561 14.29 2.97 -48.46
CA LYS A 561 13.16 3.90 -48.20
C LYS A 561 12.27 3.40 -47.05
N LEU A 562 11.99 2.09 -47.00
CA LEU A 562 11.21 1.49 -45.91
C LEU A 562 11.96 1.58 -44.56
N MET A 563 13.29 1.47 -44.57
CA MET A 563 14.11 1.70 -43.38
C MET A 563 14.15 3.17 -42.96
N GLU A 564 14.31 4.11 -43.89
CA GLU A 564 14.23 5.56 -43.63
C GLU A 564 12.87 5.96 -43.06
N GLU A 565 11.77 5.43 -43.60
CA GLU A 565 10.43 5.64 -43.05
C GLU A 565 10.28 5.08 -41.63
N ARG A 566 10.83 3.88 -41.36
CA ARG A 566 10.84 3.30 -40.01
C ARG A 566 11.63 4.19 -39.06
N TYR A 567 12.85 4.61 -39.44
CA TYR A 567 13.65 5.53 -38.64
C TYR A 567 12.91 6.86 -38.38
N LYS A 568 12.27 7.45 -39.39
CA LYS A 568 11.45 8.66 -39.25
C LYS A 568 10.27 8.45 -38.29
N LYS A 569 9.59 7.30 -38.36
CA LYS A 569 8.52 6.91 -37.41
C LYS A 569 9.04 6.71 -35.98
N TYR A 570 10.21 6.10 -35.79
CA TYR A 570 10.84 5.99 -34.46
C TYR A 570 11.29 7.34 -33.91
N LEU A 571 11.81 8.22 -34.77
CA LEU A 571 12.32 9.54 -34.39
C LEU A 571 11.18 10.52 -34.07
N GLU A 572 10.04 10.46 -34.77
CA GLU A 572 8.82 11.17 -34.36
C GLU A 572 8.17 10.58 -33.09
N LYS A 573 8.21 9.26 -32.88
CA LYS A 573 7.82 8.66 -31.59
C LYS A 573 8.70 9.17 -30.46
N ALA A 574 10.02 9.21 -30.64
CA ALA A 574 10.96 9.75 -29.66
C ALA A 574 10.68 11.24 -29.36
N LYS A 575 10.51 12.08 -30.39
CA LYS A 575 10.08 13.48 -30.22
C LYS A 575 8.74 13.63 -29.50
N SER A 576 7.77 12.74 -29.76
CA SER A 576 6.49 12.72 -29.05
C SER A 576 6.67 12.39 -27.57
N VAL A 577 7.44 11.35 -27.26
CA VAL A 577 7.76 10.96 -25.88
C VAL A 577 8.49 12.07 -25.14
N ILE A 578 9.45 12.75 -25.79
CA ILE A 578 10.14 13.92 -25.23
C ILE A 578 9.15 15.07 -24.96
N ARG A 579 8.24 15.38 -25.89
CA ARG A 579 7.18 16.40 -25.67
C ARG A 579 6.23 16.06 -24.52
N THR A 580 5.95 14.78 -24.27
CA THR A 580 5.14 14.35 -23.10
C THR A 580 5.93 14.30 -21.79
N LEU A 581 7.26 14.30 -21.84
CA LEU A 581 8.14 14.24 -20.66
C LEU A 581 8.74 15.61 -20.28
N ASP A 582 8.75 16.60 -21.18
CA ASP A 582 9.22 17.96 -20.88
C ASP A 582 8.19 18.72 -20.00
N PRO A 583 8.51 19.03 -18.73
CA PRO A 583 7.59 19.69 -17.82
C PRO A 583 7.19 21.11 -18.26
N LYS A 584 7.92 21.73 -19.21
CA LYS A 584 7.68 23.12 -19.64
C LYS A 584 6.70 23.27 -20.80
N GLN A 585 6.41 22.21 -21.55
CA GLN A 585 5.48 22.26 -22.70
C GLN A 585 4.09 21.67 -22.42
N ASN A 586 3.89 20.96 -21.31
CA ASN A 586 2.62 20.28 -21.01
C ASN A 586 1.55 21.21 -20.39
N GLN A 587 1.26 22.35 -21.05
CA GLN A 587 0.32 23.38 -20.58
C GLN A 587 -1.13 22.89 -20.39
N GLY A 588 -1.52 21.76 -21.02
CA GLY A 588 -2.84 21.16 -20.86
C GLY A 588 -3.09 20.47 -19.51
N SER A 589 -2.03 20.05 -18.81
CA SER A 589 -2.14 19.31 -17.53
C SER A 589 -2.02 20.18 -16.27
N ALA A 590 -1.56 21.44 -16.43
CA ALA A 590 -1.34 22.35 -15.31
C ALA A 590 -2.58 22.60 -14.43
N PRO A 591 -3.83 22.75 -14.96
CA PRO A 591 -5.01 22.97 -14.12
C PRO A 591 -5.39 21.73 -13.31
N GLU A 592 -5.32 20.54 -13.92
CA GLU A 592 -5.68 19.27 -13.29
C GLU A 592 -4.67 18.87 -12.22
N VAL A 593 -3.38 19.02 -12.49
CA VAL A 593 -2.31 18.79 -11.50
C VAL A 593 -2.41 19.79 -10.34
N GLN A 594 -2.81 21.04 -10.59
CA GLN A 594 -3.03 22.01 -9.51
C GLN A 594 -4.30 21.70 -8.70
N ALA A 595 -5.39 21.27 -9.34
CA ALA A 595 -6.61 20.82 -8.66
C ALA A 595 -6.35 19.59 -7.78
N LEU A 596 -5.58 18.62 -8.28
CA LEU A 596 -5.15 17.44 -7.52
C LEU A 596 -4.25 17.81 -6.34
N LYS A 597 -3.32 18.77 -6.50
CA LYS A 597 -2.52 19.30 -5.37
C LYS A 597 -3.38 19.97 -4.31
N ASN A 598 -4.33 20.81 -4.73
CA ASN A 598 -5.25 21.47 -3.81
C ASN A 598 -6.12 20.44 -3.06
N GLN A 599 -6.64 19.42 -3.74
CA GLN A 599 -7.36 18.31 -3.11
C GLN A 599 -6.47 17.50 -2.14
N LEU A 600 -5.19 17.28 -2.48
CA LEU A 600 -4.25 16.61 -1.57
C LEU A 600 -4.07 17.41 -0.29
N GLN A 601 -3.85 18.72 -0.41
CA GLN A 601 -3.68 19.62 0.74
C GLN A 601 -4.96 19.77 1.58
N GLU A 602 -6.15 19.71 0.94
CA GLU A 602 -7.45 19.67 1.63
C GLU A 602 -7.61 18.37 2.44
N ARG A 603 -7.23 17.23 1.84
CA ARG A 603 -7.25 15.91 2.48
C ARG A 603 -6.23 15.81 3.62
N GLU A 604 -5.04 16.40 3.48
CA GLU A 604 -4.02 16.49 4.53
C GLU A 604 -4.49 17.32 5.73
N ARG A 605 -5.19 18.45 5.48
CA ARG A 605 -5.82 19.27 6.53
C ARG A 605 -6.95 18.53 7.23
N MET A 606 -7.79 17.82 6.47
CA MET A 606 -8.87 16.99 7.02
C MET A 606 -8.32 15.83 7.88
N LEU A 607 -7.26 15.15 7.45
CA LEU A 607 -6.58 14.12 8.22
C LEU A 607 -6.06 14.66 9.57
N HIS A 608 -5.33 15.78 9.58
CA HIS A 608 -4.86 16.40 10.82
C HIS A 608 -6.02 16.77 11.77
N SER A 609 -7.17 17.20 11.23
CA SER A 609 -8.35 17.49 12.05
C SER A 609 -8.97 16.22 12.65
N LEU A 610 -9.05 15.15 11.88
CA LEU A 610 -9.58 13.86 12.34
C LEU A 610 -8.64 13.17 13.35
N GLU A 611 -7.32 13.26 13.15
CA GLU A 611 -6.32 12.81 14.13
C GLU A 611 -6.46 13.56 15.45
N LYS A 612 -6.65 14.89 15.41
CA LYS A 612 -6.85 15.71 16.61
C LYS A 612 -8.14 15.36 17.37
N GLU A 613 -9.26 15.17 16.67
CA GLU A 613 -10.51 14.75 17.32
C GLU A 613 -10.45 13.30 17.82
N TYR A 614 -9.72 12.40 17.13
CA TYR A 614 -9.47 11.04 17.61
C TYR A 614 -8.67 11.03 18.92
N ASP A 615 -7.57 11.79 19.00
CA ASP A 615 -6.74 11.87 20.21
C ASP A 615 -7.51 12.52 21.38
N LYS A 616 -8.35 13.52 21.11
CA LYS A 616 -9.27 14.11 22.10
C LYS A 616 -10.31 13.10 22.61
N THR A 617 -10.96 12.36 21.71
CA THR A 617 -11.93 11.31 22.05
C THR A 617 -11.28 10.14 22.81
N LYS A 618 -10.02 9.84 22.50
CA LYS A 618 -9.21 8.86 23.25
C LYS A 618 -8.87 9.37 24.65
N SER A 619 -8.40 10.62 24.78
CA SER A 619 -8.10 11.23 26.09
C SER A 619 -9.33 11.33 26.99
N GLN A 620 -10.52 11.59 26.42
CA GLN A 620 -11.78 11.57 27.15
C GLN A 620 -12.09 10.18 27.71
N ARG A 621 -12.01 9.12 26.88
CA ARG A 621 -12.18 7.73 27.35
C ARG A 621 -11.16 7.32 28.41
N ASP A 622 -9.89 7.66 28.21
CA ASP A 622 -8.82 7.41 29.20
C ASP A 622 -9.07 8.16 30.53
N GLN A 623 -9.81 9.27 30.52
CA GLN A 623 -10.22 10.02 31.72
C GLN A 623 -11.47 9.41 32.37
N GLU A 624 -12.47 9.02 31.59
CA GLU A 624 -13.65 8.28 32.05
C GLU A 624 -13.25 6.97 32.73
N GLU A 625 -12.35 6.19 32.13
CA GLU A 625 -11.83 4.95 32.74
C GLU A 625 -11.16 5.22 34.09
N LYS A 626 -10.35 6.29 34.21
CA LYS A 626 -9.71 6.67 35.48
C LYS A 626 -10.74 7.11 36.53
N LEU A 627 -11.77 7.86 36.14
CA LEU A 627 -12.85 8.27 37.03
C LEU A 627 -13.64 7.07 37.52
N ILE A 628 -13.97 6.12 36.63
CA ILE A 628 -14.63 4.85 36.98
C ILE A 628 -13.76 4.06 37.96
N VAL A 629 -12.47 3.87 37.69
CA VAL A 629 -11.55 3.15 38.59
C VAL A 629 -11.40 3.84 39.95
N SER A 630 -11.30 5.17 39.97
CA SER A 630 -11.22 5.97 41.20
C SER A 630 -12.49 5.89 42.03
N ALA A 631 -13.66 6.01 41.39
CA ALA A 631 -14.95 5.84 42.04
C ALA A 631 -15.11 4.43 42.62
N TRP A 632 -14.70 3.40 41.89
CA TRP A 632 -14.72 2.01 42.34
C TRP A 632 -13.80 1.77 43.55
N TYR A 633 -12.59 2.33 43.53
CA TYR A 633 -11.65 2.27 44.64
C TYR A 633 -12.16 3.02 45.88
N SER A 634 -12.69 4.23 45.70
CA SER A 634 -13.28 5.05 46.77
C SER A 634 -14.49 4.35 47.40
N MET A 635 -15.37 3.77 46.58
CA MET A 635 -16.50 2.95 47.05
C MET A 635 -16.02 1.71 47.81
N GLY A 636 -14.99 1.02 47.32
CA GLY A 636 -14.35 -0.10 48.03
C GLY A 636 -13.77 0.31 49.40
N MET A 637 -13.09 1.46 49.47
CA MET A 637 -12.56 2.03 50.71
C MET A 637 -13.67 2.46 51.67
N ALA A 638 -14.75 3.07 51.19
CA ALA A 638 -15.91 3.44 52.00
C ALA A 638 -16.60 2.20 52.60
N LEU A 639 -16.77 1.14 51.80
CA LEU A 639 -17.31 -0.15 52.27
C LEU A 639 -16.37 -0.81 53.30
N GLN A 640 -15.05 -0.79 53.08
CA GLN A 640 -14.08 -1.34 54.02
C GLN A 640 -14.00 -0.54 55.32
N LYS A 641 -14.10 0.80 55.26
CA LYS A 641 -14.19 1.69 56.43
C LYS A 641 -15.46 1.41 57.21
N LYS A 642 -16.62 1.35 56.55
CA LYS A 642 -17.89 0.99 57.18
C LYS A 642 -17.84 -0.38 57.86
N ALA A 643 -17.26 -1.40 57.21
CA ALA A 643 -17.07 -2.72 57.81
C ALA A 643 -16.08 -2.72 59.00
N ALA A 644 -15.12 -1.80 59.04
CA ALA A 644 -14.25 -1.58 60.20
C ALA A 644 -14.97 -0.84 61.34
N GLU A 645 -15.75 0.19 61.01
CA GLU A 645 -16.59 0.94 61.95
C GLU A 645 -17.67 0.06 62.59
N GLU A 646 -18.31 -0.85 61.84
CA GLU A 646 -19.27 -1.82 62.39
C GLU A 646 -18.60 -2.80 63.39
N ARG A 647 -17.35 -3.22 63.14
CA ARG A 647 -16.55 -4.03 64.09
C ARG A 647 -16.16 -3.23 65.36
N LEU A 648 -15.86 -1.94 65.20
CA LEU A 648 -15.48 -1.05 66.31
C LEU A 648 -16.71 -0.61 67.15
N ALA A 649 -17.84 -0.30 66.51
CA ALA A 649 -19.12 -0.06 67.18
C ALA A 649 -19.60 -1.31 67.94
N GLY A 650 -19.31 -2.50 67.41
CA GLY A 650 -19.52 -3.78 68.08
C GLY A 650 -18.69 -3.99 69.36
N THR A 651 -17.60 -3.24 69.56
CA THR A 651 -16.67 -3.34 70.70
C THR A 651 -16.70 -2.14 71.65
N GLY A 652 -17.10 -0.94 71.19
CA GLY A 652 -17.14 0.28 72.00
C GLY A 652 -18.29 0.39 73.02
N SER A 653 -19.26 -0.53 73.03
CA SER A 653 -20.32 -0.55 74.03
C SER A 653 -20.01 -1.50 75.19
N GLY A 654 -19.76 -0.93 76.37
CA GLY A 654 -19.69 -1.63 77.67
C GLY A 654 -21.03 -2.20 78.15
N GLN A 655 -21.86 -2.67 77.22
CA GLN A 655 -23.15 -3.30 77.43
C GLN A 655 -22.92 -4.78 77.75
N SER A 656 -23.22 -5.21 78.97
CA SER A 656 -23.19 -6.64 79.31
C SER A 656 -24.08 -7.45 78.35
N PHE A 657 -23.78 -8.74 78.17
CA PHE A 657 -24.51 -9.66 77.28
C PHE A 657 -26.05 -9.58 77.44
N LEU A 658 -26.53 -9.44 78.68
CA LEU A 658 -27.94 -9.31 79.04
C LEU A 658 -28.61 -8.00 78.58
N ALA A 659 -27.85 -6.97 78.19
CA ALA A 659 -28.39 -5.73 77.67
C ALA A 659 -28.60 -5.80 76.15
N ARG A 660 -27.67 -6.42 75.41
CA ARG A 660 -27.85 -6.73 73.96
C ARG A 660 -29.07 -7.64 73.74
N GLN A 661 -29.28 -8.64 74.58
CA GLN A 661 -30.42 -9.55 74.47
C GLN A 661 -31.78 -8.83 74.64
N ARG A 662 -31.85 -7.75 75.42
CA ARG A 662 -33.07 -6.97 75.64
C ARG A 662 -33.41 -6.00 74.51
N GLN A 663 -32.40 -5.47 73.81
CA GLN A 663 -32.64 -4.65 72.61
C GLN A 663 -33.17 -5.49 71.44
N ALA A 664 -32.59 -6.67 71.20
CA ALA A 664 -33.00 -7.57 70.11
C ALA A 664 -34.46 -8.05 70.21
N THR A 665 -35.03 -8.12 71.41
CA THR A 665 -36.46 -8.43 71.60
C THR A 665 -37.40 -7.26 71.33
N SER A 666 -36.94 -6.01 71.43
CA SER A 666 -37.77 -4.83 71.23
C SER A 666 -38.00 -4.52 69.74
N THR A 667 -37.02 -4.77 68.88
CA THR A 667 -37.10 -4.48 67.44
C THR A 667 -38.03 -5.42 66.65
N ARG A 668 -38.58 -6.48 67.28
CA ARG A 668 -39.53 -7.41 66.65
C ARG A 668 -41.00 -6.98 66.73
N ARG A 669 -41.32 -5.79 67.28
CA ARG A 669 -42.68 -5.23 67.30
C ARG A 669 -42.75 -3.83 66.69
N SER A 670 -42.66 -3.77 65.36
CA SER A 670 -43.36 -2.77 64.55
C SER A 670 -43.67 -3.36 63.18
N TYR A 671 -44.93 -3.68 62.95
CA TYR A 671 -45.47 -4.11 61.66
C TYR A 671 -46.21 -2.91 61.06
N PRO A 672 -45.73 -2.29 59.96
CA PRO A 672 -46.55 -1.40 59.15
C PRO A 672 -47.44 -2.28 58.28
N GLY A 673 -48.76 -2.15 58.44
CA GLY A 673 -49.70 -2.80 57.53
C GLY A 673 -49.70 -2.08 56.17
N HIS A 674 -49.58 -2.84 55.09
CA HIS A 674 -49.99 -2.36 53.78
C HIS A 674 -50.78 -3.45 53.05
N VAL A 675 -52.00 -3.12 52.65
CA VAL A 675 -52.94 -4.03 52.00
C VAL A 675 -52.78 -3.85 50.50
N GLN A 676 -52.30 -4.88 49.79
CA GLN A 676 -52.41 -4.94 48.33
C GLN A 676 -53.78 -5.49 47.93
N PRO A 677 -54.55 -4.82 47.07
CA PRO A 677 -55.59 -5.46 46.29
C PRO A 677 -54.95 -6.19 45.11
N ALA A 678 -55.30 -7.47 44.93
CA ALA A 678 -54.88 -8.23 43.76
C ALA A 678 -55.77 -7.91 42.55
N THR A 679 -55.16 -7.65 41.39
CA THR A 679 -55.84 -7.73 40.10
C THR A 679 -55.22 -8.83 39.25
N ALA A 680 -56.04 -9.81 38.89
CA ALA A 680 -55.71 -10.84 37.93
C ALA A 680 -56.81 -10.92 36.88
N ARG A 681 -56.59 -10.25 35.74
CA ARG A 681 -57.02 -10.66 34.39
C ARG A 681 -56.52 -9.69 33.34
#